data_AF-A0A946MGQ1-F1
#
_entry.id   AF-A0A946MGQ1-F1
#
_cell.length_a   1.000
_cell.length_b   1.000
_cell.length_c   1.000
_cell.angle_alpha   90.00
_cell.angle_beta   90.00
_cell.angle_gamma   90.00
#
_symmetry.space_group_name_H-M   'P 1'
#
loop_
_entity.id
_entity.type
_entity.pdbx_description
1 polymer ?
#
loop_
_entity_poly.entity_id
_entity_poly.type
_entity_poly.pdbx_seq_one_letter_code
_entity_poly.pdbx_strand_id
1 'polypeptide(L)'
;MHPMSRRELVRVGGLAMGGLALPRLLSASPSEELHGPSFGKAKNVIFLYLNGGPPQHETFDPKPNAPVEIRGPFKPIQTTVPGMQFCELLPRTAALADKLAVIRSMATDDNIHSSSGHWVLTGYKYQGPNARTIQPSDWPFYGSQIKRYRPSDVMPGLSTVMIPDVIRLNASVTPAGQTGGLMGAQWNPERFVGDPSREDYRIEGLEPLGITTGRLQQRRRLQQKFEDRLREIDGAKSLDVFSTYQRQAFDLLTSGKARTAFSIDQESAAVRDRYGRNRWGQCVLLARRLIESGVRLVHVNWPREPGDNASDNPLWDTHAQNHDRLEDVLCPIFDVGYSALITDLEERGLLDETLVVAIGEFGRTPKINAKGGRDHWGSVFCCTLAGAGIRGGQIYGSSDRDGAYPLTDRVEPGNLTSTIFHLLGLDHRGTFTDPVGRELSLSHEEPLFRLLGEPKENLGLVPSTGDVNRVPVFDEKRIIGNTQFQIEDGIRPAQTPSRPKGWRQLVTPADNGVVISLAPPQEIQRLELLQHVQFLFGGLTKEIAKTTAAILGQEVRSPFPGTYRIKIELLADGDAQSFADLFDDQLTCHLVYFQFTQQDKQINGRKVMAEQQIKPTLVDGVSPTSQTFEFTKQFVNTTPGTNFSFGLGLGIGLEIRNASGRVISVSKQVSLRVTRYELEFLGKERNKDVTS
;
A
#
# COMPACT_ATOMS: atom_id res chain seq x y z
N MET A 1 -38.22 -39.79 -39.04
CA MET A 1 -37.62 -39.82 -37.69
C MET A 1 -36.22 -40.39 -37.84
N HIS A 2 -35.17 -39.60 -37.61
CA HIS A 2 -33.81 -40.14 -37.59
C HIS A 2 -33.53 -40.78 -36.23
N PRO A 3 -32.97 -42.00 -36.16
CA PRO A 3 -32.58 -42.61 -34.89
C PRO A 3 -31.38 -41.85 -34.32
N MET A 4 -31.51 -41.38 -33.08
CA MET A 4 -30.40 -40.74 -32.36
C MET A 4 -29.21 -41.70 -32.26
N SER A 5 -28.02 -41.20 -32.54
CA SER A 5 -26.80 -42.01 -32.47
C SER A 5 -26.41 -42.28 -31.01
N ARG A 6 -25.74 -43.42 -30.73
CA ARG A 6 -25.20 -43.74 -29.39
C ARG A 6 -24.31 -42.61 -28.83
N ARG A 7 -23.66 -41.84 -29.70
CA ARG A 7 -22.79 -40.71 -29.32
C ARG A 7 -23.60 -39.48 -28.87
N GLU A 8 -24.76 -39.24 -29.45
CA GLU A 8 -25.71 -38.22 -28.99
C GLU A 8 -26.38 -38.63 -27.67
N LEU A 9 -26.70 -39.92 -27.51
CA LEU A 9 -27.25 -40.44 -26.25
C LEU A 9 -26.23 -40.34 -25.10
N VAL A 10 -24.94 -40.53 -25.37
CA VAL A 10 -23.85 -40.33 -24.38
C VAL A 10 -23.54 -38.84 -24.16
N ARG A 11 -23.69 -37.97 -25.16
CA ARG A 11 -23.57 -36.51 -24.97
C ARG A 11 -24.71 -35.96 -24.12
N VAL A 12 -25.93 -36.39 -24.38
CA VAL A 12 -27.13 -36.00 -23.62
C VAL A 12 -27.13 -36.65 -22.24
N GLY A 13 -26.76 -37.93 -22.14
CA GLY A 13 -26.61 -38.65 -20.87
C GLY A 13 -25.45 -38.18 -20.00
N GLY A 14 -24.34 -37.74 -20.60
CA GLY A 14 -23.19 -37.14 -19.91
C GLY A 14 -23.50 -35.73 -19.37
N LEU A 15 -24.31 -34.95 -20.09
CA LEU A 15 -24.87 -33.68 -19.61
C LEU A 15 -25.90 -33.91 -18.49
N ALA A 16 -26.70 -34.99 -18.55
CA ALA A 16 -27.65 -35.35 -17.51
C ALA A 16 -26.95 -35.84 -16.22
N MET A 17 -25.90 -36.67 -16.31
CA MET A 17 -25.18 -37.15 -15.11
C MET A 17 -24.34 -36.05 -14.44
N GLY A 18 -23.77 -35.11 -15.21
CA GLY A 18 -23.11 -33.92 -14.65
C GLY A 18 -24.10 -32.91 -14.06
N GLY A 19 -25.29 -32.78 -14.66
CA GLY A 19 -26.37 -31.91 -14.21
C GLY A 19 -27.11 -32.40 -12.97
N LEU A 20 -27.10 -33.70 -12.67
CA LEU A 20 -27.74 -34.29 -11.47
C LEU A 20 -26.82 -34.31 -10.23
N ALA A 21 -25.50 -34.24 -10.42
CA ALA A 21 -24.53 -34.18 -9.32
C ALA A 21 -24.27 -32.74 -8.80
N LEU A 22 -24.39 -31.73 -9.66
CA LEU A 22 -24.23 -30.31 -9.31
C LEU A 22 -25.25 -29.81 -8.26
N PRO A 23 -26.55 -30.18 -8.35
CA PRO A 23 -27.58 -29.97 -7.34
C PRO A 23 -27.17 -30.32 -5.91
N ARG A 24 -26.58 -31.51 -5.73
CA ARG A 24 -26.16 -32.02 -4.42
C ARG A 24 -24.87 -31.37 -3.90
N LEU A 25 -24.00 -30.89 -4.79
CA LEU A 25 -22.83 -30.09 -4.42
C LEU A 25 -23.21 -28.63 -4.05
N LEU A 26 -24.37 -28.16 -4.49
CA LEU A 26 -24.88 -26.79 -4.28
C LEU A 26 -26.00 -26.71 -3.23
N SER A 27 -26.43 -27.83 -2.65
CA SER A 27 -27.52 -27.87 -1.66
C SER A 27 -27.04 -27.46 -0.27
N ALA A 28 -26.73 -26.17 -0.10
CA ALA A 28 -26.83 -25.51 1.20
C ALA A 28 -28.17 -24.79 1.24
N SER A 29 -29.06 -25.19 2.15
CA SER A 29 -30.37 -24.57 2.29
C SER A 29 -30.22 -23.10 2.73
N PRO A 30 -31.05 -22.17 2.23
CA PRO A 30 -31.34 -20.96 2.98
C PRO A 30 -32.28 -21.36 4.12
N SER A 31 -31.82 -21.27 5.37
CA SER A 31 -32.67 -21.36 6.56
C SER A 31 -32.40 -20.16 7.47
N GLU A 32 -33.51 -19.59 7.92
CA GLU A 32 -33.77 -18.54 8.91
C GLU A 32 -33.19 -17.13 8.66
N GLU A 33 -34.09 -16.13 8.78
CA GLU A 33 -33.74 -14.72 8.87
C GLU A 33 -32.91 -14.52 10.15
N LEU A 34 -31.61 -14.22 10.00
CA LEU A 34 -30.70 -13.92 11.12
C LEU A 34 -30.93 -12.51 11.71
N HIS A 35 -32.19 -12.06 11.75
CA HIS A 35 -32.59 -10.76 12.26
C HIS A 35 -33.01 -10.87 13.73
N GLY A 36 -32.04 -10.75 14.64
CA GLY A 36 -32.24 -10.65 16.09
C GLY A 36 -32.22 -9.20 16.61
N PRO A 37 -32.26 -8.97 17.95
CA PRO A 37 -32.15 -7.65 18.54
C PRO A 37 -30.78 -7.03 18.21
N SER A 38 -30.75 -6.18 17.18
CA SER A 38 -29.54 -5.58 16.60
C SER A 38 -29.77 -4.09 16.31
N PHE A 39 -28.71 -3.28 16.32
CA PHE A 39 -28.81 -1.83 16.23
C PHE A 39 -29.03 -1.33 14.79
N GLY A 40 -28.49 -2.04 13.78
CA GLY A 40 -28.90 -1.92 12.38
C GLY A 40 -28.63 -0.56 11.69
N LYS A 41 -27.79 0.32 12.24
CA LYS A 41 -27.47 1.62 11.62
C LYS A 41 -26.56 1.53 10.38
N ALA A 42 -25.70 0.51 10.26
CA ALA A 42 -24.86 0.36 9.08
C ALA A 42 -25.67 -0.19 7.91
N LYS A 43 -25.76 0.58 6.83
CA LYS A 43 -26.17 0.07 5.52
C LYS A 43 -24.99 -0.51 4.76
N ASN A 44 -23.80 0.04 4.96
CA ASN A 44 -22.61 -0.27 4.18
C ASN A 44 -21.37 -0.42 5.07
N VAL A 45 -20.35 -1.14 4.57
CA VAL A 45 -19.04 -1.26 5.24
C VAL A 45 -17.92 -1.03 4.24
N ILE A 46 -16.99 -0.13 4.59
CA ILE A 46 -15.69 -0.01 3.95
C ILE A 46 -14.65 -0.53 4.94
N PHE A 47 -13.94 -1.59 4.56
CA PHE A 47 -12.92 -2.21 5.40
C PHE A 47 -11.55 -2.03 4.76
N LEU A 48 -10.74 -1.18 5.37
CA LEU A 48 -9.39 -0.83 4.93
C LEU A 48 -8.38 -1.73 5.65
N TYR A 49 -7.85 -2.72 4.94
CA TYR A 49 -6.90 -3.68 5.48
C TYR A 49 -5.46 -3.26 5.21
N LEU A 50 -4.79 -2.79 6.27
CA LEU A 50 -3.42 -2.28 6.26
C LEU A 50 -2.43 -3.44 6.40
N ASN A 51 -2.40 -4.30 5.37
CA ASN A 51 -1.62 -5.53 5.35
C ASN A 51 -0.15 -5.29 5.71
N GLY A 52 0.34 -6.04 6.69
CA GLY A 52 1.65 -5.87 7.28
C GLY A 52 1.62 -5.33 8.70
N GLY A 53 0.47 -5.11 9.35
CA GLY A 53 0.41 -4.74 10.78
C GLY A 53 1.03 -3.38 11.13
N PRO A 54 0.24 -2.29 11.07
CA PRO A 54 0.70 -0.94 11.37
C PRO A 54 1.29 -0.80 12.78
N PRO A 55 2.45 -0.13 12.95
CA PRO A 55 3.03 0.09 14.25
C PRO A 55 2.21 1.09 15.06
N GLN A 56 1.78 0.67 16.25
CA GLN A 56 0.95 1.48 17.14
C GLN A 56 1.64 2.78 17.59
N HIS A 57 2.97 2.75 17.82
CA HIS A 57 3.76 3.91 18.26
C HIS A 57 3.79 5.05 17.24
N GLU A 58 3.87 4.71 15.96
CA GLU A 58 3.97 5.68 14.86
C GLU A 58 2.62 5.99 14.19
N THR A 59 1.53 5.45 14.72
CA THR A 59 0.17 5.72 14.24
C THR A 59 -0.71 6.27 15.37
N PHE A 60 -1.43 5.39 16.05
CA PHE A 60 -2.57 5.77 16.88
C PHE A 60 -2.32 5.72 18.39
N ASP A 61 -1.18 5.20 18.85
CA ASP A 61 -0.83 5.07 20.27
C ASP A 61 0.65 5.45 20.54
N PRO A 62 1.01 6.73 20.33
CA PRO A 62 2.36 7.20 20.60
C PRO A 62 2.70 7.08 22.09
N LYS A 63 3.93 6.68 22.40
CA LYS A 63 4.44 6.53 23.79
C LYS A 63 5.52 7.58 24.09
N PRO A 64 5.18 8.89 24.22
CA PRO A 64 6.17 9.96 24.34
C PRO A 64 7.12 9.82 25.53
N ASN A 65 6.66 9.16 26.60
CA ASN A 65 7.43 8.96 27.82
C ASN A 65 8.26 7.67 27.82
N ALA A 66 8.16 6.84 26.78
CA ALA A 66 8.97 5.64 26.65
C ALA A 66 10.41 6.00 26.21
N PRO A 67 11.40 5.13 26.49
CA PRO A 67 12.77 5.28 25.99
C PRO A 67 12.83 5.47 24.46
N VAL A 68 13.90 6.09 23.95
CA VAL A 68 14.04 6.43 22.51
C VAL A 68 13.98 5.21 21.60
N GLU A 69 14.50 4.08 22.07
CA GLU A 69 14.46 2.79 21.40
C GLU A 69 13.06 2.17 21.31
N ILE A 70 12.10 2.71 22.09
CA ILE A 70 10.69 2.31 22.06
C ILE A 70 9.82 3.35 21.36
N ARG A 71 9.90 4.62 21.76
CA ARG A 71 9.02 5.67 21.20
C ARG A 71 9.38 6.08 19.77
N GLY A 72 10.59 5.77 19.32
CA GLY A 72 11.08 6.20 18.01
C GLY A 72 11.36 7.70 17.93
N PRO A 73 11.67 8.22 16.73
CA PRO A 73 12.06 9.60 16.50
C PRO A 73 10.87 10.55 16.40
N PHE A 74 9.67 10.01 16.17
CA PHE A 74 8.47 10.81 15.93
C PHE A 74 7.83 11.26 17.24
N LYS A 75 7.12 12.39 17.16
CA LYS A 75 6.46 13.03 18.30
C LYS A 75 4.95 12.80 18.24
N PRO A 76 4.28 12.74 19.40
CA PRO A 76 2.84 12.87 19.42
C PRO A 76 2.42 14.30 19.03
N ILE A 77 1.25 14.40 18.41
CA ILE A 77 0.52 15.65 18.18
C ILE A 77 -0.83 15.57 18.89
N GLN A 78 -1.32 16.71 19.36
CA GLN A 78 -2.67 16.85 19.90
C GLN A 78 -3.66 16.78 18.73
N THR A 79 -4.67 15.91 18.84
CA THR A 79 -5.77 15.81 17.86
C THR A 79 -6.83 16.87 18.14
N THR A 80 -7.92 16.88 17.36
CA THR A 80 -9.07 17.76 17.66
C THR A 80 -9.75 17.48 18.98
N VAL A 81 -9.52 16.30 19.59
CA VAL A 81 -10.13 15.91 20.87
C VAL A 81 -9.12 16.10 22.00
N PRO A 82 -9.38 16.99 22.98
CA PRO A 82 -8.45 17.26 24.07
C PRO A 82 -7.96 16.00 24.79
N GLY A 83 -6.64 15.88 24.99
CA GLY A 83 -6.01 14.74 25.67
C GLY A 83 -5.85 13.49 24.79
N MET A 84 -6.39 13.48 23.58
CA MET A 84 -6.12 12.46 22.58
C MET A 84 -4.93 12.89 21.72
N GLN A 85 -3.96 11.97 21.57
CA GLN A 85 -2.76 12.20 20.77
C GLN A 85 -2.53 11.09 19.75
N PHE A 86 -2.17 11.45 18.53
CA PHE A 86 -1.68 10.56 17.48
C PHE A 86 -0.24 10.93 17.12
N CYS A 87 0.43 10.10 16.32
CA CYS A 87 1.76 10.42 15.78
C CYS A 87 1.71 11.61 14.82
N GLU A 88 2.75 12.43 14.78
CA GLU A 88 2.90 13.56 13.85
C GLU A 88 2.89 13.17 12.36
N LEU A 89 2.98 11.87 12.05
CA LEU A 89 2.84 11.33 10.70
C LEU A 89 1.39 11.23 10.21
N LEU A 90 0.40 11.49 11.07
CA LEU A 90 -1.03 11.44 10.74
C LEU A 90 -1.76 12.78 10.98
N PRO A 91 -1.25 13.92 10.45
CA PRO A 91 -1.79 15.24 10.78
C PRO A 91 -3.24 15.43 10.33
N ARG A 92 -3.66 14.87 9.19
CA ARG A 92 -5.03 15.03 8.67
C ARG A 92 -6.00 14.14 9.43
N THR A 93 -5.60 12.91 9.75
CA THR A 93 -6.39 11.98 10.56
C THR A 93 -6.57 12.52 11.98
N ALA A 94 -5.53 13.14 12.56
CA ALA A 94 -5.63 13.83 13.84
C ALA A 94 -6.62 15.01 13.82
N ALA A 95 -6.81 15.66 12.67
CA ALA A 95 -7.80 16.72 12.50
C ALA A 95 -9.25 16.20 12.43
N LEU A 96 -9.45 14.89 12.26
CA LEU A 96 -10.76 14.24 12.17
C LEU A 96 -11.07 13.37 13.39
N ALA A 97 -10.28 13.46 14.47
CA ALA A 97 -10.35 12.53 15.60
C ALA A 97 -11.72 12.54 16.31
N ASP A 98 -12.48 13.62 16.24
CA ASP A 98 -13.86 13.75 16.71
C ASP A 98 -14.84 12.79 16.00
N LYS A 99 -14.49 12.30 14.81
CA LYS A 99 -15.28 11.33 14.02
C LYS A 99 -14.82 9.89 14.23
N LEU A 100 -13.69 9.68 14.89
CA LEU A 100 -13.04 8.39 15.00
C LEU A 100 -13.20 7.81 16.41
N ALA A 101 -13.45 6.50 16.47
CA ALA A 101 -13.16 5.70 17.65
C ALA A 101 -11.89 4.89 17.40
N VAL A 102 -10.94 4.96 18.33
CA VAL A 102 -9.67 4.25 18.23
C VAL A 102 -9.60 3.18 19.31
N ILE A 103 -9.52 1.91 18.91
CA ILE A 103 -9.23 0.80 19.83
C ILE A 103 -7.72 0.68 19.95
N ARG A 104 -7.16 0.77 21.16
CA ARG A 104 -5.70 0.65 21.43
C ARG A 104 -5.30 -0.66 22.10
N SER A 105 -6.24 -1.58 22.22
CA SER A 105 -6.12 -2.82 23.01
C SER A 105 -6.50 -4.08 22.22
N MET A 106 -6.51 -4.00 20.88
CA MET A 106 -6.70 -5.18 20.03
C MET A 106 -5.54 -6.16 20.26
N ALA A 107 -5.81 -7.46 20.34
CA ALA A 107 -4.79 -8.49 20.53
C ALA A 107 -5.16 -9.79 19.82
N THR A 108 -4.18 -10.40 19.16
CA THR A 108 -4.27 -11.76 18.61
C THR A 108 -3.36 -12.75 19.34
N ASP A 109 -2.35 -12.26 20.08
CA ASP A 109 -1.27 -13.07 20.63
C ASP A 109 -0.63 -14.02 19.59
N ASP A 110 -0.71 -13.64 18.31
CA ASP A 110 -0.22 -14.39 17.17
C ASP A 110 0.63 -13.47 16.30
N ASN A 111 1.91 -13.81 16.17
CA ASN A 111 2.90 -13.04 15.41
C ASN A 111 2.96 -13.45 13.94
N ILE A 112 2.05 -14.30 13.45
CA ILE A 112 2.11 -14.83 12.08
C ILE A 112 1.04 -14.16 11.22
N HIS A 113 1.46 -13.50 10.14
CA HIS A 113 0.56 -12.79 9.21
C HIS A 113 -0.63 -13.63 8.76
N SER A 114 -0.39 -14.91 8.42
CA SER A 114 -1.42 -15.78 7.88
C SER A 114 -2.52 -16.12 8.90
N SER A 115 -2.16 -16.52 10.12
CA SER A 115 -3.13 -16.96 11.13
C SER A 115 -3.73 -15.79 11.91
N SER A 116 -2.94 -14.74 12.19
CA SER A 116 -3.44 -13.49 12.77
C SER A 116 -4.39 -12.77 11.79
N GLY A 117 -4.02 -12.70 10.51
CA GLY A 117 -4.87 -12.18 9.45
C GLY A 117 -6.16 -12.98 9.28
N HIS A 118 -6.08 -14.32 9.29
CA HIS A 118 -7.28 -15.17 9.31
C HIS A 118 -8.21 -14.78 10.46
N TRP A 119 -7.67 -14.56 11.66
CA TRP A 119 -8.51 -14.17 12.80
C TRP A 119 -9.20 -12.82 12.59
N VAL A 120 -8.49 -11.81 12.11
CA VAL A 120 -9.08 -10.49 11.77
C VAL A 120 -10.17 -10.61 10.70
N LEU A 121 -9.98 -11.49 9.71
CA LEU A 121 -10.91 -11.63 8.58
C LEU A 121 -12.10 -12.54 8.86
N THR A 122 -12.09 -13.31 9.94
CA THR A 122 -13.11 -14.34 10.21
C THR A 122 -13.75 -14.21 11.58
N GLY A 123 -13.11 -13.52 12.52
CA GLY A 123 -13.47 -13.54 13.95
C GLY A 123 -12.99 -14.78 14.71
N TYR A 124 -12.38 -15.77 14.03
CA TYR A 124 -11.95 -17.03 14.62
C TYR A 124 -10.44 -17.31 14.46
N LYS A 125 -9.81 -17.81 15.54
CA LYS A 125 -8.44 -18.32 15.48
C LYS A 125 -8.34 -19.45 14.46
N TYR A 126 -7.28 -19.45 13.66
CA TYR A 126 -7.04 -20.51 12.69
C TYR A 126 -6.73 -21.84 13.40
N GLN A 127 -7.39 -22.92 12.96
CA GLN A 127 -7.25 -24.28 13.54
C GLN A 127 -6.71 -25.32 12.53
N GLY A 128 -6.43 -24.91 11.30
CA GLY A 128 -5.96 -25.82 10.25
C GLY A 128 -4.45 -26.12 10.32
N PRO A 129 -3.94 -26.97 9.42
CA PRO A 129 -2.53 -27.36 9.42
C PRO A 129 -1.59 -26.27 8.88
N ASN A 130 -2.08 -25.36 8.03
CA ASN A 130 -1.26 -24.33 7.40
C ASN A 130 -2.07 -23.12 6.93
N ALA A 131 -2.02 -22.02 7.67
CA ALA A 131 -2.74 -20.78 7.33
C ALA A 131 -2.20 -20.08 6.08
N ARG A 132 -1.06 -20.51 5.51
CA ARG A 132 -0.41 -19.89 4.34
C ARG A 132 -1.07 -20.28 3.02
N THR A 133 -2.06 -21.17 3.04
CA THR A 133 -2.86 -21.55 1.87
C THR A 133 -4.34 -21.53 2.23
N ILE A 134 -5.17 -21.07 1.31
CA ILE A 134 -6.63 -21.14 1.44
C ILE A 134 -7.06 -22.60 1.40
N GLN A 135 -7.92 -22.98 2.35
CA GLN A 135 -8.58 -24.29 2.38
C GLN A 135 -10.10 -24.14 2.35
N PRO A 136 -10.83 -25.09 1.72
CA PRO A 136 -12.29 -25.12 1.83
C PRO A 136 -12.81 -25.28 3.27
N SER A 137 -11.98 -25.80 4.17
CA SER A 137 -12.29 -25.95 5.59
C SER A 137 -12.02 -24.70 6.44
N ASP A 138 -11.51 -23.62 5.84
CA ASP A 138 -11.27 -22.36 6.57
C ASP A 138 -12.58 -21.78 7.09
N TRP A 139 -12.50 -21.01 8.18
CA TRP A 139 -13.67 -20.26 8.62
C TRP A 139 -14.08 -19.23 7.56
N PRO A 140 -15.38 -19.01 7.32
CA PRO A 140 -15.82 -18.06 6.31
C PRO A 140 -15.36 -16.64 6.64
N PHE A 141 -14.87 -15.95 5.61
CA PHE A 141 -14.63 -14.51 5.65
C PHE A 141 -15.89 -13.77 6.12
N TYR A 142 -15.76 -12.76 7.00
CA TYR A 142 -16.93 -12.01 7.50
C TYR A 142 -17.74 -11.38 6.35
N GLY A 143 -17.09 -10.97 5.26
CA GLY A 143 -17.78 -10.44 4.09
C GLY A 143 -18.57 -11.51 3.32
N SER A 144 -18.14 -12.77 3.35
CA SER A 144 -18.91 -13.89 2.79
C SER A 144 -20.17 -14.17 3.61
N GLN A 145 -20.09 -14.03 4.93
CA GLN A 145 -21.24 -14.11 5.82
C GLN A 145 -22.24 -12.97 5.53
N ILE A 146 -21.75 -11.74 5.38
CA ILE A 146 -22.57 -10.57 5.01
C ILE A 146 -23.19 -10.75 3.62
N LYS A 147 -22.44 -11.23 2.62
CA LYS A 147 -22.95 -11.51 1.27
C LYS A 147 -24.14 -12.49 1.30
N ARG A 148 -24.13 -13.48 2.20
CA ARG A 148 -25.22 -14.44 2.34
C ARG A 148 -26.42 -13.86 3.08
N TYR A 149 -26.19 -13.27 4.25
CA TYR A 149 -27.25 -12.96 5.21
C TYR A 149 -27.73 -11.53 5.17
N ARG A 150 -26.93 -10.61 4.62
CA ARG A 150 -27.36 -9.24 4.34
C ARG A 150 -26.85 -8.77 2.97
N PRO A 151 -27.32 -9.38 1.87
CA PRO A 151 -26.93 -8.95 0.54
C PRO A 151 -27.36 -7.50 0.28
N SER A 152 -26.71 -6.87 -0.68
CA SER A 152 -27.12 -5.56 -1.19
C SER A 152 -28.48 -5.66 -1.87
N ASP A 153 -29.37 -4.71 -1.59
CA ASP A 153 -30.68 -4.61 -2.23
C ASP A 153 -30.60 -4.09 -3.69
N VAL A 154 -29.55 -3.33 -4.03
CA VAL A 154 -29.40 -2.64 -5.33
C VAL A 154 -28.48 -3.38 -6.29
N MET A 155 -27.36 -3.91 -5.79
CA MET A 155 -26.38 -4.73 -6.50
C MET A 155 -26.12 -6.09 -5.81
N PRO A 156 -27.09 -7.02 -5.77
CA PRO A 156 -26.92 -8.32 -5.09
C PRO A 156 -25.67 -9.11 -5.54
N GLY A 157 -25.35 -9.06 -6.84
CA GLY A 157 -24.17 -9.71 -7.42
C GLY A 157 -22.83 -9.08 -7.01
N LEU A 158 -22.82 -7.87 -6.45
CA LEU A 158 -21.63 -7.19 -5.91
C LEU A 158 -21.82 -6.88 -4.42
N SER A 159 -22.55 -7.70 -3.67
CA SER A 159 -22.78 -7.45 -2.24
C SER A 159 -21.46 -7.35 -1.46
N THR A 160 -20.45 -8.10 -1.84
CA THR A 160 -19.12 -8.00 -1.22
C THR A 160 -18.06 -8.00 -2.30
N VAL A 161 -17.25 -6.95 -2.30
CA VAL A 161 -16.19 -6.72 -3.28
C VAL A 161 -14.85 -6.59 -2.56
N MET A 162 -13.82 -7.24 -3.09
CA MET A 162 -12.44 -7.11 -2.65
C MET A 162 -11.59 -6.44 -3.74
N ILE A 163 -10.89 -5.35 -3.37
CA ILE A 163 -10.02 -4.58 -4.27
C ILE A 163 -8.68 -4.24 -3.61
N PRO A 164 -7.62 -3.96 -4.40
CA PRO A 164 -7.53 -4.24 -5.84
C PRO A 164 -7.15 -5.69 -6.14
N ASP A 165 -6.78 -6.47 -5.13
CA ASP A 165 -6.32 -7.85 -5.26
C ASP A 165 -6.60 -8.61 -3.96
N VAL A 166 -6.55 -9.94 -4.03
CA VAL A 166 -6.50 -10.78 -2.82
C VAL A 166 -5.24 -10.48 -2.00
N ILE A 167 -5.33 -10.67 -0.68
CA ILE A 167 -4.17 -10.58 0.20
C ILE A 167 -3.18 -11.66 -0.23
N ARG A 168 -1.93 -11.25 -0.47
CA ARG A 168 -0.78 -12.12 -0.72
C ARG A 168 0.38 -11.71 0.16
N LEU A 169 0.95 -12.66 0.91
CA LEU A 169 2.11 -12.41 1.76
C LEU A 169 3.40 -12.28 0.92
N ASN A 170 3.48 -13.01 -0.18
CA ASN A 170 4.50 -12.87 -1.22
C ASN A 170 3.95 -13.42 -2.55
N ALA A 171 4.79 -13.49 -3.58
CA ALA A 171 4.42 -13.95 -4.92
C ALA A 171 3.76 -15.34 -4.98
N SER A 172 3.97 -16.20 -3.97
CA SER A 172 3.51 -17.59 -3.96
C SER A 172 2.63 -17.95 -2.77
N VAL A 173 2.28 -16.98 -1.91
CA VAL A 173 1.57 -17.25 -0.65
C VAL A 173 0.30 -16.40 -0.56
N THR A 174 -0.83 -17.10 -0.56
CA THR A 174 -2.17 -16.53 -0.39
C THR A 174 -2.77 -17.08 0.90
N PRO A 175 -2.81 -16.28 1.99
CA PRO A 175 -3.23 -16.75 3.30
C PRO A 175 -4.72 -17.09 3.36
N ALA A 176 -5.08 -17.95 4.32
CA ALA A 176 -6.43 -18.38 4.64
C ALA A 176 -7.37 -17.23 5.05
N GLY A 177 -8.68 -17.50 5.10
CA GLY A 177 -9.68 -16.57 5.67
C GLY A 177 -10.25 -15.51 4.71
N GLN A 178 -9.98 -15.63 3.41
CA GLN A 178 -10.39 -14.65 2.37
C GLN A 178 -11.57 -15.13 1.49
N THR A 179 -12.20 -16.25 1.86
CA THR A 179 -13.17 -16.96 1.02
C THR A 179 -14.40 -17.37 1.81
N GLY A 180 -15.40 -17.92 1.12
CA GLY A 180 -16.58 -18.49 1.76
C GLY A 180 -16.27 -19.70 2.64
N GLY A 181 -15.09 -20.33 2.51
CA GLY A 181 -14.63 -21.40 3.40
C GLY A 181 -15.71 -22.47 3.62
N LEU A 182 -15.97 -22.77 4.90
CA LEU A 182 -17.02 -23.71 5.34
C LEU A 182 -18.45 -23.37 4.87
N MET A 183 -18.74 -22.17 4.35
CA MET A 183 -20.05 -21.86 3.74
C MET A 183 -20.14 -22.28 2.26
N GLY A 184 -19.00 -22.52 1.61
CA GLY A 184 -18.89 -22.87 0.20
C GLY A 184 -18.48 -21.70 -0.70
N ALA A 185 -17.89 -22.05 -1.86
CA ALA A 185 -17.28 -21.11 -2.80
C ALA A 185 -18.26 -20.11 -3.42
N GLN A 186 -19.57 -20.41 -3.45
CA GLN A 186 -20.61 -19.51 -3.95
C GLN A 186 -20.72 -18.21 -3.15
N TRP A 187 -20.29 -18.24 -1.88
CA TRP A 187 -20.26 -17.07 -1.00
C TRP A 187 -18.92 -16.33 -1.02
N ASN A 188 -17.98 -16.71 -1.88
CA ASN A 188 -16.74 -15.95 -2.05
C ASN A 188 -17.03 -14.47 -2.36
N PRO A 189 -16.22 -13.53 -1.85
CA PRO A 189 -16.31 -12.14 -2.27
C PRO A 189 -15.99 -12.02 -3.76
N GLU A 190 -16.62 -11.06 -4.44
CA GLU A 190 -16.26 -10.73 -5.82
C GLU A 190 -14.89 -10.05 -5.85
N ARG A 191 -14.05 -10.44 -6.81
CA ARG A 191 -12.66 -10.02 -6.89
C ARG A 191 -12.43 -9.34 -8.22
N PHE A 192 -11.83 -8.15 -8.19
CA PHE A 192 -11.49 -7.42 -9.41
C PHE A 192 -10.04 -6.99 -9.33
N VAL A 193 -9.27 -7.43 -10.32
CA VAL A 193 -7.87 -7.07 -10.47
C VAL A 193 -7.79 -5.81 -11.33
N GLY A 194 -7.05 -4.82 -10.83
CA GLY A 194 -6.76 -3.61 -11.58
C GLY A 194 -6.03 -2.56 -10.75
N ASP A 195 -5.58 -1.51 -11.42
CA ASP A 195 -4.93 -0.36 -10.80
C ASP A 195 -5.66 0.93 -11.17
N PRO A 196 -6.54 1.44 -10.28
CA PRO A 196 -7.35 2.63 -10.55
C PRO A 196 -6.53 3.94 -10.60
N SER A 197 -5.23 3.92 -10.28
CA SER A 197 -4.38 5.10 -10.49
C SER A 197 -3.87 5.26 -11.91
N ARG A 198 -3.94 4.21 -12.74
CA ARG A 198 -3.51 4.30 -14.13
C ARG A 198 -4.53 5.01 -15.02
N GLU A 199 -4.05 5.71 -16.05
CA GLU A 199 -4.93 6.35 -17.04
C GLU A 199 -5.69 5.33 -17.89
N ASP A 200 -5.07 4.17 -18.17
CA ASP A 200 -5.64 3.07 -18.94
C ASP A 200 -6.45 2.09 -18.08
N TYR A 201 -6.87 2.49 -16.88
CA TYR A 201 -7.58 1.61 -15.95
C TYR A 201 -8.83 0.97 -16.59
N ARG A 202 -8.84 -0.35 -16.54
CA ARG A 202 -9.95 -1.24 -16.89
C ARG A 202 -10.00 -2.38 -15.89
N ILE A 203 -11.19 -2.94 -15.73
CA ILE A 203 -11.37 -4.12 -14.90
C ILE A 203 -11.32 -5.35 -15.78
N GLU A 204 -10.43 -6.28 -15.41
CA GLU A 204 -10.36 -7.58 -16.04
C GLU A 204 -11.71 -8.30 -15.93
N GLY A 205 -12.24 -8.79 -17.07
CA GLY A 205 -13.50 -9.54 -17.11
C GLY A 205 -14.78 -8.69 -17.27
N LEU A 206 -14.71 -7.36 -17.21
CA LEU A 206 -15.83 -6.46 -17.55
C LEU A 206 -15.70 -5.83 -18.96
N GLU A 207 -14.76 -6.32 -19.75
CA GLU A 207 -14.59 -5.99 -21.17
C GLU A 207 -15.84 -6.39 -22.00
N PRO A 208 -16.23 -5.61 -23.02
CA PRO A 208 -17.32 -5.99 -23.90
C PRO A 208 -17.02 -7.32 -24.60
N LEU A 209 -17.80 -8.37 -24.31
CA LEU A 209 -17.62 -9.74 -24.83
C LEU A 209 -17.72 -9.89 -26.37
N GLY A 210 -17.81 -8.80 -27.13
CA GLY A 210 -18.07 -8.80 -28.58
C GLY A 210 -19.43 -9.38 -28.97
N ILE A 211 -20.31 -9.64 -27.99
CA ILE A 211 -21.66 -10.16 -28.17
C ILE A 211 -22.64 -9.04 -27.84
N THR A 212 -23.59 -8.76 -28.73
CA THR A 212 -24.64 -7.77 -28.47
C THR A 212 -25.49 -8.19 -27.26
N THR A 213 -25.93 -7.22 -26.46
CA THR A 213 -26.82 -7.45 -25.30
C THR A 213 -28.07 -8.23 -25.69
N GLY A 214 -28.65 -7.97 -26.87
CA GLY A 214 -29.80 -8.72 -27.40
C GLY A 214 -29.50 -10.21 -27.63
N ARG A 215 -28.29 -10.56 -28.09
CA ARG A 215 -27.88 -11.96 -28.28
C ARG A 215 -27.61 -12.67 -26.95
N LEU A 216 -27.07 -11.95 -25.95
CA LEU A 216 -26.94 -12.46 -24.58
C LEU A 216 -28.32 -12.73 -23.95
N GLN A 217 -29.27 -11.81 -24.08
CA GLN A 217 -30.64 -11.98 -23.60
C GLN A 217 -31.35 -13.17 -24.26
N GLN A 218 -31.16 -13.38 -25.57
CA GLN A 218 -31.74 -14.53 -26.27
C GLN A 218 -31.19 -15.87 -25.74
N ARG A 219 -29.87 -15.95 -25.49
CA ARG A 219 -29.24 -17.14 -24.88
C ARG A 219 -29.77 -17.39 -23.47
N ARG A 220 -29.93 -16.34 -22.66
CA ARG A 220 -30.49 -16.44 -21.30
C ARG A 220 -31.93 -16.94 -21.31
N ARG A 221 -32.77 -16.44 -22.23
CA ARG A 221 -34.15 -16.93 -22.41
C ARG A 221 -34.20 -18.39 -22.79
N LEU A 222 -33.31 -18.85 -23.67
CA LEU A 222 -33.24 -20.28 -24.03
C LEU A 222 -32.82 -21.12 -22.84
N GLN A 223 -31.82 -20.67 -22.08
CA GLN A 223 -31.35 -21.34 -20.88
C GLN A 223 -32.45 -21.43 -19.81
N GLN A 224 -33.17 -20.35 -19.54
CA GLN A 224 -34.30 -20.35 -18.60
C GLN A 224 -35.35 -21.39 -18.99
N LYS A 225 -35.69 -21.52 -20.28
CA LYS A 225 -36.62 -22.56 -20.75
C LYS A 225 -36.13 -23.98 -20.46
N PHE A 226 -34.81 -24.23 -20.52
CA PHE A 226 -34.24 -25.52 -20.12
C PHE A 226 -34.29 -25.72 -18.60
N GLU A 227 -33.96 -24.68 -17.83
CA GLU A 227 -34.03 -24.71 -16.36
C GLU A 227 -35.45 -24.93 -15.84
N ASP A 228 -36.45 -24.27 -16.43
CA ASP A 228 -37.85 -24.41 -16.05
C ASP A 228 -38.34 -25.84 -16.32
N ARG A 229 -37.95 -26.45 -17.45
CA ARG A 229 -38.23 -27.87 -17.73
C ARG A 229 -37.53 -28.82 -16.75
N LEU A 230 -36.30 -28.51 -16.33
CA LEU A 230 -35.58 -29.31 -15.33
C LEU A 230 -36.24 -29.19 -13.95
N ARG A 231 -36.77 -28.01 -13.59
CA ARG A 231 -37.53 -27.82 -12.34
C ARG A 231 -38.82 -28.63 -12.31
N GLU A 232 -39.52 -28.74 -13.43
CA GLU A 232 -40.72 -29.59 -13.57
C GLU A 232 -40.43 -31.08 -13.38
N ILE A 233 -39.19 -31.53 -13.63
CA ILE A 233 -38.80 -32.95 -13.56
C ILE A 233 -38.23 -33.32 -12.18
N ASP A 234 -37.43 -32.47 -11.54
CA ASP A 234 -36.60 -32.86 -10.39
C ASP A 234 -36.94 -32.17 -9.04
N GLY A 235 -37.85 -31.20 -8.98
CA GLY A 235 -38.27 -30.56 -7.71
C GLY A 235 -37.12 -29.96 -6.86
N ALA A 236 -35.95 -29.72 -7.44
CA ALA A 236 -34.70 -29.52 -6.70
C ALA A 236 -34.41 -28.05 -6.36
N LYS A 237 -34.42 -27.70 -5.07
CA LYS A 237 -34.05 -26.37 -4.49
C LYS A 237 -32.66 -25.86 -4.90
N SER A 238 -31.75 -26.75 -5.31
CA SER A 238 -30.41 -26.40 -5.77
C SER A 238 -30.37 -25.76 -7.16
N LEU A 239 -31.38 -26.03 -8.00
CA LEU A 239 -31.56 -25.32 -9.28
C LEU A 239 -31.89 -23.84 -9.05
N ASP A 240 -32.62 -23.52 -7.96
CA ASP A 240 -32.96 -22.14 -7.62
C ASP A 240 -31.75 -21.31 -7.21
N VAL A 241 -30.85 -21.89 -6.40
CA VAL A 241 -29.59 -21.24 -5.99
C VAL A 241 -28.73 -20.95 -7.23
N PHE A 242 -28.52 -21.95 -8.10
CA PHE A 242 -27.75 -21.78 -9.33
C PHE A 242 -28.37 -20.75 -10.28
N SER A 243 -29.70 -20.77 -10.45
CA SER A 243 -30.41 -19.83 -11.31
C SER A 243 -30.29 -18.37 -10.83
N THR A 244 -30.24 -18.16 -9.51
CA THR A 244 -30.08 -16.86 -8.86
C THR A 244 -28.70 -16.28 -9.15
N TYR A 245 -27.63 -17.06 -8.98
CA TYR A 245 -26.27 -16.61 -9.29
C TYR A 245 -26.08 -16.25 -10.76
N GLN A 246 -26.61 -17.07 -11.66
CA GLN A 246 -26.53 -16.76 -13.08
C GLN A 246 -27.33 -15.52 -13.46
N ARG A 247 -28.44 -15.24 -12.76
CA ARG A 247 -29.20 -14.00 -12.95
C ARG A 247 -28.37 -12.80 -12.52
N GLN A 248 -27.76 -12.86 -11.34
CA GLN A 248 -26.87 -11.81 -10.85
C GLN A 248 -25.67 -11.58 -11.78
N ALA A 249 -24.97 -12.63 -12.21
CA ALA A 249 -23.85 -12.50 -13.15
C ALA A 249 -24.29 -11.91 -14.50
N PHE A 250 -25.46 -12.31 -15.00
CA PHE A 250 -26.04 -11.75 -16.21
C PHE A 250 -26.40 -10.26 -16.04
N ASP A 251 -27.00 -9.88 -14.92
CA ASP A 251 -27.35 -8.50 -14.60
C ASP A 251 -26.09 -7.63 -14.46
N LEU A 252 -25.00 -8.15 -13.90
CA LEU A 252 -23.72 -7.44 -13.84
C LEU A 252 -23.15 -7.14 -15.23
N LEU A 253 -23.20 -8.12 -16.14
CA LEU A 253 -22.70 -7.97 -17.51
C LEU A 253 -23.60 -7.08 -18.39
N THR A 254 -24.88 -6.94 -18.05
CA THR A 254 -25.87 -6.29 -18.93
C THR A 254 -26.43 -4.97 -18.42
N SER A 255 -26.41 -4.71 -17.11
CA SER A 255 -27.07 -3.54 -16.52
C SER A 255 -26.31 -2.23 -16.69
N GLY A 256 -25.02 -2.27 -17.08
CA GLY A 256 -24.14 -1.10 -17.14
C GLY A 256 -23.79 -0.48 -15.77
N LYS A 257 -24.61 -0.72 -14.74
CA LYS A 257 -24.44 -0.22 -13.37
C LYS A 257 -23.10 -0.63 -12.75
N ALA A 258 -22.73 -1.90 -12.88
CA ALA A 258 -21.43 -2.39 -12.41
C ALA A 258 -20.28 -1.61 -13.08
N ARG A 259 -20.32 -1.46 -14.41
CA ARG A 259 -19.29 -0.71 -15.14
C ARG A 259 -19.19 0.74 -14.68
N THR A 260 -20.31 1.43 -14.50
CA THR A 260 -20.35 2.81 -13.99
C THR A 260 -19.78 2.92 -12.57
N ALA A 261 -20.09 1.96 -11.69
CA ALA A 261 -19.57 1.95 -10.32
C ALA A 261 -18.03 1.91 -10.30
N PHE A 262 -17.45 1.16 -11.22
CA PHE A 262 -16.00 1.03 -11.38
C PHE A 262 -15.33 2.11 -12.26
N SER A 263 -16.10 2.98 -12.91
CA SER A 263 -15.57 4.07 -13.74
C SER A 263 -15.03 5.23 -12.91
N ILE A 264 -13.80 5.10 -12.39
CA ILE A 264 -13.11 6.15 -11.61
C ILE A 264 -12.81 7.40 -12.44
N ASP A 265 -12.77 7.28 -13.76
CA ASP A 265 -12.60 8.38 -14.72
C ASP A 265 -13.79 9.35 -14.75
N GLN A 266 -14.93 8.97 -14.18
CA GLN A 266 -16.07 9.87 -13.98
C GLN A 266 -15.90 10.83 -12.79
N GLU A 267 -14.91 10.62 -11.93
CA GLU A 267 -14.56 11.56 -10.86
C GLU A 267 -13.75 12.72 -11.42
N SER A 268 -14.00 13.93 -10.90
CA SER A 268 -13.22 15.10 -11.29
C SER A 268 -11.74 14.93 -10.89
N ALA A 269 -10.85 15.61 -11.62
CA ALA A 269 -9.43 15.59 -11.29
C ALA A 269 -9.16 16.03 -9.85
N ALA A 270 -9.87 17.06 -9.36
CA ALA A 270 -9.74 17.56 -8.00
C ALA A 270 -10.10 16.51 -6.93
N VAL A 271 -11.15 15.70 -7.15
CA VAL A 271 -11.50 14.61 -6.22
C VAL A 271 -10.43 13.53 -6.25
N ARG A 272 -9.96 13.14 -7.44
CA ARG A 272 -8.89 12.14 -7.57
C ARG A 272 -7.58 12.62 -6.93
N ASP A 273 -7.25 13.90 -7.04
CA ASP A 273 -6.08 14.52 -6.41
C ASP A 273 -6.21 14.56 -4.87
N ARG A 274 -7.41 14.84 -4.35
CA ARG A 274 -7.70 14.86 -2.90
C ARG A 274 -7.40 13.51 -2.23
N TYR A 275 -7.74 12.40 -2.89
CA TYR A 275 -7.43 11.04 -2.40
C TYR A 275 -5.96 10.64 -2.65
N GLY A 276 -5.23 11.39 -3.49
CA GLY A 276 -3.89 11.07 -3.94
C GLY A 276 -3.86 10.14 -5.15
N ARG A 277 -3.00 10.45 -6.14
CA ARG A 277 -2.82 9.71 -7.40
C ARG A 277 -1.99 8.43 -7.29
N ASN A 278 -2.03 7.78 -6.14
CA ASN A 278 -1.40 6.47 -5.93
C ASN A 278 -2.46 5.36 -5.91
N ARG A 279 -2.01 4.12 -6.06
CA ARG A 279 -2.90 2.95 -6.11
C ARG A 279 -3.80 2.84 -4.87
N TRP A 280 -3.29 3.12 -3.67
CA TRP A 280 -4.09 3.06 -2.44
C TRP A 280 -5.21 4.10 -2.45
N GLY A 281 -4.86 5.39 -2.60
CA GLY A 281 -5.82 6.49 -2.61
C GLY A 281 -6.93 6.31 -3.66
N GLN A 282 -6.56 5.83 -4.85
CA GLN A 282 -7.53 5.57 -5.91
C GLN A 282 -8.38 4.31 -5.63
N CYS A 283 -7.87 3.29 -4.94
CA CYS A 283 -8.67 2.18 -4.45
C CYS A 283 -9.66 2.62 -3.35
N VAL A 284 -9.24 3.53 -2.46
CA VAL A 284 -10.13 4.08 -1.42
C VAL A 284 -11.24 4.94 -2.05
N LEU A 285 -10.92 5.76 -3.06
CA LEU A 285 -11.92 6.50 -3.85
C LEU A 285 -12.89 5.55 -4.56
N LEU A 286 -12.37 4.48 -5.17
CA LEU A 286 -13.20 3.46 -5.80
C LEU A 286 -14.14 2.78 -4.79
N ALA A 287 -13.68 2.54 -3.56
CA ALA A 287 -14.53 2.01 -2.50
C ALA A 287 -15.73 2.92 -2.20
N ARG A 288 -15.50 4.24 -2.09
CA ARG A 288 -16.60 5.22 -1.93
C ARG A 288 -17.61 5.11 -3.07
N ARG A 289 -17.15 5.08 -4.33
CA ARG A 289 -18.02 4.95 -5.51
C ARG A 289 -18.84 3.65 -5.52
N LEU A 290 -18.22 2.55 -5.11
CA LEU A 290 -18.88 1.25 -5.04
C LEU A 290 -20.00 1.25 -4.00
N ILE A 291 -19.74 1.82 -2.82
CA ILE A 291 -20.76 2.00 -1.77
C ILE A 291 -21.91 2.90 -2.26
N GLU A 292 -21.59 4.04 -2.88
CA GLU A 292 -22.58 4.96 -3.46
C GLU A 292 -23.44 4.30 -4.56
N SER A 293 -22.87 3.32 -5.27
CA SER A 293 -23.58 2.52 -6.28
C SER A 293 -24.42 1.39 -5.68
N GLY A 294 -24.32 1.15 -4.37
CA GLY A 294 -25.09 0.16 -3.63
C GLY A 294 -24.35 -1.13 -3.28
N VAL A 295 -23.02 -1.21 -3.41
CA VAL A 295 -22.25 -2.33 -2.82
C VAL A 295 -22.43 -2.33 -1.31
N ARG A 296 -22.67 -3.49 -0.71
CA ARG A 296 -22.86 -3.62 0.74
C ARG A 296 -21.54 -3.58 1.50
N LEU A 297 -20.51 -4.25 1.01
CA LEU A 297 -19.19 -4.29 1.63
C LEU A 297 -18.08 -4.16 0.59
N VAL A 298 -17.17 -3.20 0.81
CA VAL A 298 -15.92 -3.10 0.05
C VAL A 298 -14.74 -3.35 0.99
N HIS A 299 -14.00 -4.42 0.73
CA HIS A 299 -12.74 -4.73 1.38
C HIS A 299 -11.59 -4.20 0.53
N VAL A 300 -10.86 -3.23 1.06
CA VAL A 300 -9.73 -2.57 0.39
C VAL A 300 -8.43 -3.04 1.02
N ASN A 301 -7.67 -3.85 0.29
CA ASN A 301 -6.35 -4.27 0.70
C ASN A 301 -5.32 -3.19 0.37
N TRP A 302 -4.38 -2.95 1.29
CA TRP A 302 -3.20 -2.15 0.97
C TRP A 302 -2.49 -2.75 -0.25
N PRO A 303 -2.40 -2.02 -1.37
CA PRO A 303 -1.88 -2.57 -2.60
C PRO A 303 -0.38 -2.82 -2.48
N ARG A 304 0.06 -3.94 -3.05
CA ARG A 304 1.49 -4.17 -3.25
C ARG A 304 2.02 -3.29 -4.39
N GLU A 305 3.08 -2.55 -4.12
CA GLU A 305 3.76 -1.72 -5.11
C GLU A 305 4.60 -2.62 -6.05
N PRO A 306 4.78 -2.26 -7.33
CA PRO A 306 5.67 -2.99 -8.22
C PRO A 306 7.09 -3.07 -7.64
N GLY A 307 7.60 -4.29 -7.44
CA GLY A 307 8.92 -4.50 -6.84
C GLY A 307 8.93 -4.62 -5.32
N ASP A 308 7.79 -4.44 -4.65
CA ASP A 308 7.62 -4.62 -3.21
C ASP A 308 7.65 -6.10 -2.79
N ASN A 309 8.80 -6.75 -3.03
CA ASN A 309 9.13 -8.12 -2.61
C ASN A 309 10.31 -8.13 -1.65
N ALA A 310 10.67 -6.98 -1.07
CA ALA A 310 11.69 -6.92 -0.04
C ALA A 310 11.23 -7.76 1.15
N SER A 311 12.12 -8.58 1.72
CA SER A 311 11.80 -9.35 2.95
C SER A 311 11.66 -8.45 4.17
N ASP A 312 12.29 -7.29 4.13
CA ASP A 312 12.58 -6.53 5.33
C ASP A 312 11.58 -5.38 5.56
N ASN A 313 10.79 -4.96 4.56
CA ASN A 313 9.80 -3.89 4.72
C ASN A 313 8.66 -3.88 3.69
N PRO A 314 8.03 -5.03 3.36
CA PRO A 314 6.94 -5.03 2.38
C PRO A 314 5.67 -4.41 2.96
N LEU A 315 4.93 -3.60 2.18
CA LEU A 315 3.67 -2.99 2.68
C LEU A 315 3.88 -2.31 4.06
N TRP A 316 3.04 -2.62 5.07
CA TRP A 316 3.21 -2.18 6.47
C TRP A 316 4.16 -3.06 7.31
N ASP A 317 4.78 -4.09 6.71
CA ASP A 317 5.62 -5.07 7.40
C ASP A 317 7.07 -4.60 7.63
N THR A 318 7.23 -3.56 8.45
CA THR A 318 8.48 -2.77 8.58
C THR A 318 9.60 -3.40 9.43
N HIS A 319 10.04 -4.62 9.11
CA HIS A 319 11.20 -5.28 9.77
C HIS A 319 12.55 -4.54 9.64
N ALA A 320 12.67 -3.55 8.76
CA ALA A 320 13.79 -2.64 8.62
C ALA A 320 13.31 -1.26 8.18
N GLN A 321 14.13 -0.23 8.45
CA GLN A 321 13.88 1.14 8.00
C GLN A 321 12.46 1.66 8.33
N ASN A 322 11.92 1.30 9.51
CA ASN A 322 10.55 1.60 9.90
C ASN A 322 10.23 3.09 9.76
N HIS A 323 11.11 3.94 10.29
CA HIS A 323 10.90 5.39 10.25
C HIS A 323 10.80 5.93 8.82
N ASP A 324 11.69 5.49 7.94
CA ASP A 324 11.71 5.96 6.57
C ASP A 324 10.45 5.50 5.84
N ARG A 325 10.11 4.21 5.94
CA ARG A 325 8.95 3.65 5.24
C ARG A 325 7.63 4.28 5.71
N LEU A 326 7.49 4.52 7.02
CA LEU A 326 6.32 5.19 7.58
C LEU A 326 6.21 6.65 7.14
N GLU A 327 7.29 7.42 7.28
CA GLU A 327 7.28 8.84 6.92
C GLU A 327 7.17 9.07 5.42
N ASP A 328 7.71 8.17 4.60
CA ASP A 328 7.82 8.37 3.16
C ASP A 328 6.68 7.81 2.35
N VAL A 329 6.09 6.70 2.79
CA VAL A 329 5.17 5.96 1.95
C VAL A 329 3.90 5.67 2.72
N LEU A 330 4.00 4.96 3.84
CA LEU A 330 2.82 4.37 4.48
C LEU A 330 1.91 5.43 5.12
N CYS A 331 2.42 6.19 6.08
CA CYS A 331 1.60 7.17 6.79
C CYS A 331 1.11 8.29 5.86
N PRO A 332 1.91 8.87 4.94
CA PRO A 332 1.39 9.87 4.02
C PRO A 332 0.28 9.40 3.10
N ILE A 333 0.46 8.24 2.48
CA ILE A 333 -0.53 7.70 1.56
C ILE A 333 -1.81 7.32 2.32
N PHE A 334 -1.66 6.76 3.52
CA PHE A 334 -2.78 6.47 4.40
C PHE A 334 -3.50 7.72 4.88
N ASP A 335 -2.79 8.70 5.45
CA ASP A 335 -3.36 9.92 6.03
C ASP A 335 -4.15 10.73 5.00
N VAL A 336 -3.62 10.84 3.77
CA VAL A 336 -4.31 11.51 2.66
C VAL A 336 -5.56 10.73 2.23
N GLY A 337 -5.42 9.44 1.92
CA GLY A 337 -6.55 8.64 1.41
C GLY A 337 -7.65 8.42 2.45
N TYR A 338 -7.28 8.16 3.71
CA TYR A 338 -8.20 7.91 4.81
C TYR A 338 -8.97 9.18 5.21
N SER A 339 -8.27 10.31 5.39
CA SER A 339 -8.95 11.57 5.71
C SER A 339 -9.86 12.06 4.58
N ALA A 340 -9.45 11.88 3.32
CA ALA A 340 -10.29 12.17 2.16
C ALA A 340 -11.57 11.33 2.16
N LEU A 341 -11.47 10.02 2.45
CA LEU A 341 -12.63 9.13 2.54
C LEU A 341 -13.62 9.59 3.61
N ILE A 342 -13.16 9.80 4.85
CA ILE A 342 -14.04 10.17 5.96
C ILE A 342 -14.75 11.49 5.66
N THR A 343 -14.02 12.48 5.14
CA THR A 343 -14.60 13.79 4.84
C THR A 343 -15.56 13.73 3.65
N ASP A 344 -15.23 13.00 2.58
CA ASP A 344 -16.10 12.84 1.40
C ASP A 344 -17.38 12.06 1.73
N LEU A 345 -17.31 11.04 2.61
CA LEU A 345 -18.49 10.35 3.11
C LEU A 345 -19.38 11.28 3.96
N GLU A 346 -18.80 12.14 4.78
CA GLU A 346 -19.56 13.12 5.57
C GLU A 346 -20.21 14.18 4.68
N GLU A 347 -19.46 14.78 3.75
CA GLU A 347 -19.96 15.78 2.79
C GLU A 347 -21.12 15.24 1.95
N ARG A 348 -21.16 13.92 1.69
CA ARG A 348 -22.22 13.23 0.96
C ARG A 348 -23.36 12.71 1.83
N GLY A 349 -23.27 12.85 3.16
CA GLY A 349 -24.24 12.29 4.10
C GLY A 349 -24.24 10.75 4.17
N LEU A 350 -23.16 10.10 3.70
CA LEU A 350 -23.01 8.65 3.69
C LEU A 350 -22.32 8.09 4.95
N LEU A 351 -21.61 8.93 5.71
CA LEU A 351 -20.86 8.50 6.89
C LEU A 351 -21.79 7.93 7.99
N ASP A 352 -22.98 8.48 8.16
CA ASP A 352 -23.96 8.01 9.15
C ASP A 352 -24.51 6.61 8.88
N GLU A 353 -24.39 6.12 7.64
CA GLU A 353 -24.86 4.80 7.20
C GLU A 353 -23.74 3.87 6.73
N THR A 354 -22.49 4.33 6.73
CA THR A 354 -21.32 3.56 6.29
C THR A 354 -20.32 3.39 7.42
N LEU A 355 -20.11 2.14 7.85
CA LEU A 355 -19.05 1.82 8.79
C LEU A 355 -17.71 1.81 8.05
N VAL A 356 -16.76 2.64 8.49
CA VAL A 356 -15.39 2.62 7.99
C VAL A 356 -14.49 1.99 9.06
N VAL A 357 -13.79 0.91 8.70
CA VAL A 357 -12.82 0.21 9.55
C VAL A 357 -11.44 0.34 8.93
N ALA A 358 -10.41 0.69 9.71
CA ALA A 358 -9.02 0.56 9.27
C ALA A 358 -8.19 -0.21 10.30
N ILE A 359 -7.55 -1.29 9.86
CA ILE A 359 -6.92 -2.27 10.74
C ILE A 359 -5.88 -3.12 9.98
N GLY A 360 -4.86 -3.62 10.67
CA GLY A 360 -3.97 -4.69 10.19
C GLY A 360 -4.16 -5.99 10.96
N GLU A 361 -3.44 -7.04 10.59
CA GLU A 361 -3.48 -8.35 11.25
C GLU A 361 -3.01 -8.35 12.71
N PHE A 362 -2.10 -7.43 13.06
CA PHE A 362 -1.46 -7.30 14.37
C PHE A 362 -0.70 -5.97 14.44
N GLY A 363 0.10 -5.78 15.50
CA GLY A 363 0.94 -4.60 15.72
C GLY A 363 2.41 -4.94 15.55
N ARG A 364 3.25 -4.06 16.09
CA ARG A 364 4.71 -4.14 15.93
C ARG A 364 5.41 -4.13 17.27
N THR A 365 6.58 -4.77 17.32
CA THR A 365 7.37 -4.88 18.55
C THR A 365 7.64 -3.49 19.14
N PRO A 366 7.56 -3.33 20.47
CA PRO A 366 7.85 -2.06 21.13
C PRO A 366 9.26 -1.55 20.89
N LYS A 367 10.26 -2.44 20.84
CA LYS A 367 11.66 -2.06 20.69
C LYS A 367 12.09 -2.13 19.23
N ILE A 368 12.72 -1.07 18.74
CA ILE A 368 13.31 -1.02 17.39
C ILE A 368 14.48 -2.01 17.30
N ASN A 369 14.49 -2.83 16.24
CA ASN A 369 15.50 -3.85 16.02
C ASN A 369 16.80 -3.27 15.40
N ALA A 370 17.84 -4.11 15.26
CA ALA A 370 19.14 -3.68 14.75
C ALA A 370 19.09 -3.15 13.30
N LYS A 371 18.11 -3.56 12.50
CA LYS A 371 17.89 -3.06 11.13
C LYS A 371 17.11 -1.73 11.10
N GLY A 372 16.82 -1.14 12.26
CA GLY A 372 16.00 0.08 12.35
C GLY A 372 14.53 -0.17 12.03
N GLY A 373 14.06 -1.41 12.16
CA GLY A 373 12.67 -1.81 11.95
C GLY A 373 11.96 -2.24 13.23
N ARG A 374 10.73 -2.73 13.10
CA ARG A 374 9.98 -3.40 14.16
C ARG A 374 9.45 -4.74 13.65
N ASP A 375 9.66 -5.79 14.43
CA ASP A 375 9.20 -7.15 14.15
C ASP A 375 7.73 -7.36 14.52
N HIS A 376 7.16 -8.53 14.17
CA HIS A 376 5.76 -8.90 14.39
C HIS A 376 5.37 -8.90 15.87
N TRP A 377 4.17 -8.38 16.16
CA TRP A 377 3.68 -8.29 17.53
C TRP A 377 2.15 -8.38 17.63
N GLY A 378 1.64 -9.59 17.79
CA GLY A 378 0.23 -9.91 17.99
C GLY A 378 -0.32 -9.52 19.36
N SER A 379 0.53 -9.20 20.33
CA SER A 379 0.08 -8.93 21.70
C SER A 379 -0.73 -7.65 21.84
N VAL A 380 -0.45 -6.60 21.05
CA VAL A 380 -1.27 -5.39 21.05
C VAL A 380 -1.18 -4.63 19.73
N PHE A 381 -2.31 -4.09 19.27
CA PHE A 381 -2.38 -3.23 18.09
C PHE A 381 -3.61 -2.32 18.10
N CYS A 382 -3.68 -1.45 17.09
CA CYS A 382 -4.73 -0.46 16.96
C CYS A 382 -5.71 -0.78 15.83
N CYS A 383 -6.95 -0.34 16.02
CA CYS A 383 -8.00 -0.34 15.00
C CYS A 383 -8.76 0.99 15.06
N THR A 384 -9.12 1.57 13.92
CA THR A 384 -9.96 2.77 13.86
C THR A 384 -11.31 2.47 13.25
N LEU A 385 -12.35 3.05 13.85
CA LEU A 385 -13.74 2.90 13.43
C LEU A 385 -14.38 4.28 13.26
N ALA A 386 -15.21 4.47 12.25
CA ALA A 386 -15.96 5.70 12.02
C ALA A 386 -17.31 5.41 11.37
N GLY A 387 -18.29 6.29 11.62
CA GLY A 387 -19.60 6.22 10.98
C GLY A 387 -20.52 5.12 11.49
N ALA A 388 -21.69 5.00 10.88
CA ALA A 388 -22.70 3.97 11.15
C ALA A 388 -23.04 3.75 12.64
N GLY A 389 -23.08 4.83 13.43
CA GLY A 389 -23.43 4.80 14.86
C GLY A 389 -22.29 4.41 15.81
N ILE A 390 -21.06 4.34 15.30
CA ILE A 390 -19.86 4.45 16.14
C ILE A 390 -19.80 5.88 16.70
N ARG A 391 -19.69 6.00 18.01
CA ARG A 391 -19.47 7.29 18.67
C ARG A 391 -18.03 7.74 18.41
N GLY A 392 -17.84 8.83 17.67
CA GLY A 392 -16.53 9.41 17.44
C GLY A 392 -15.93 10.11 18.68
N GLY A 393 -14.66 10.50 18.58
CA GLY A 393 -13.95 11.26 19.61
C GLY A 393 -13.61 10.46 20.85
N GLN A 394 -13.37 9.15 20.71
CA GLN A 394 -13.05 8.28 21.84
C GLN A 394 -11.88 7.34 21.58
N ILE A 395 -11.18 6.98 22.65
CA ILE A 395 -10.27 5.84 22.70
C ILE A 395 -10.96 4.73 23.50
N TYR A 396 -10.88 3.50 22.99
CA TYR A 396 -11.32 2.30 23.68
C TYR A 396 -10.11 1.46 24.09
N GLY A 397 -10.06 1.11 25.38
CA GLY A 397 -8.94 0.41 25.99
C GLY A 397 -7.64 1.20 25.94
N SER A 398 -6.58 0.57 26.43
CA SER A 398 -5.24 1.13 26.43
C SER A 398 -4.21 0.01 26.34
N SER A 399 -3.04 0.33 25.79
CA SER A 399 -1.84 -0.50 25.96
C SER A 399 -0.99 0.06 27.10
N ASP A 400 -0.03 -0.74 27.57
CA ASP A 400 0.91 -0.34 28.63
C ASP A 400 1.82 0.85 28.22
N ARG A 401 2.69 1.24 29.15
CA ARG A 401 3.60 2.39 28.96
C ARG A 401 4.53 2.25 27.75
N ASP A 402 4.82 1.01 27.34
CA ASP A 402 5.75 0.68 26.28
C ASP A 402 5.01 0.35 24.98
N GLY A 403 3.68 0.25 24.99
CA GLY A 403 2.89 -0.19 23.85
C GLY A 403 3.08 -1.67 23.54
N ALA A 404 3.36 -2.49 24.57
CA ALA A 404 3.69 -3.91 24.44
C ALA A 404 2.50 -4.83 24.66
N TYR A 405 1.67 -4.54 25.66
CA TYR A 405 0.51 -5.37 25.99
C TYR A 405 -0.74 -4.52 26.24
N PRO A 406 -1.95 -5.07 26.06
CA PRO A 406 -3.18 -4.43 26.47
C PRO A 406 -3.16 -4.25 27.99
N LEU A 407 -3.38 -3.01 28.46
CA LEU A 407 -3.46 -2.68 29.88
C LEU A 407 -4.92 -2.68 30.35
N THR A 408 -5.82 -2.12 29.55
CA THR A 408 -7.26 -2.08 29.87
C THR A 408 -8.09 -2.49 28.66
N ASP A 409 -9.23 -3.12 28.93
CA ASP A 409 -10.25 -3.47 27.93
C ASP A 409 -9.67 -4.20 26.71
N ARG A 410 -8.94 -5.31 26.93
CA ARG A 410 -8.40 -6.14 25.85
C ARG A 410 -9.51 -6.57 24.90
N VAL A 411 -9.27 -6.43 23.60
CA VAL A 411 -10.22 -6.75 22.54
C VAL A 411 -9.65 -7.81 21.63
N GLU A 412 -10.45 -8.83 21.31
CA GLU A 412 -10.10 -9.82 20.30
C GLU A 412 -10.77 -9.50 18.96
N PRO A 413 -10.22 -9.96 17.82
CA PRO A 413 -10.84 -9.75 16.51
C PRO A 413 -12.30 -10.24 16.41
N GLY A 414 -12.68 -11.26 17.17
CA GLY A 414 -14.07 -11.73 17.24
C GLY A 414 -15.04 -10.64 17.75
N ASN A 415 -14.64 -9.80 18.72
CA ASN A 415 -15.49 -8.70 19.20
C ASN A 415 -15.71 -7.65 18.11
N LEU A 416 -14.69 -7.40 17.27
CA LEU A 416 -14.82 -6.50 16.12
C LEU A 416 -15.79 -7.08 15.08
N THR A 417 -15.66 -8.36 14.72
CA THR A 417 -16.59 -9.05 13.81
C THR A 417 -18.03 -9.00 14.33
N SER A 418 -18.26 -9.27 15.62
CA SER A 418 -19.57 -9.14 16.26
C SER A 418 -20.11 -7.71 16.20
N THR A 419 -19.25 -6.72 16.38
CA THR A 419 -19.62 -5.30 16.26
C THR A 419 -20.07 -4.95 14.85
N ILE A 420 -19.35 -5.44 13.82
CA ILE A 420 -19.74 -5.25 12.41
C ILE A 420 -21.11 -5.88 12.13
N PHE A 421 -21.34 -7.12 12.58
CA PHE A 421 -22.63 -7.80 12.42
C PHE A 421 -23.78 -7.05 13.12
N HIS A 422 -23.57 -6.66 14.37
CA HIS A 422 -24.55 -5.92 15.15
C HIS A 422 -24.94 -4.58 14.49
N LEU A 423 -23.95 -3.85 13.96
CA LEU A 423 -24.18 -2.60 13.23
C LEU A 423 -24.93 -2.83 11.91
N LEU A 424 -24.70 -3.94 11.23
CA LEU A 424 -25.38 -4.32 9.98
C LEU A 424 -26.79 -4.89 10.18
N GLY A 425 -27.24 -5.06 11.43
CA GLY A 425 -28.54 -5.67 11.73
C GLY A 425 -28.55 -7.20 11.62
N LEU A 426 -27.38 -7.82 11.69
CA LEU A 426 -27.21 -9.27 11.78
C LEU A 426 -27.10 -9.67 13.25
N ASP A 427 -27.80 -10.73 13.65
CA ASP A 427 -27.56 -11.35 14.94
C ASP A 427 -26.19 -12.01 14.94
N HIS A 428 -25.25 -11.40 15.66
CA HIS A 428 -23.89 -11.92 15.81
C HIS A 428 -23.84 -13.33 16.45
N ARG A 429 -24.88 -13.72 17.21
CA ARG A 429 -25.03 -15.07 17.78
C ARG A 429 -25.78 -16.05 16.87
N GLY A 430 -26.23 -15.57 15.71
CA GLY A 430 -26.84 -16.40 14.68
C GLY A 430 -25.92 -17.53 14.22
N THR A 431 -26.47 -18.49 13.48
CA THR A 431 -25.74 -19.67 13.02
C THR A 431 -25.81 -19.80 11.49
N PHE A 432 -24.85 -20.52 10.92
CA PHE A 432 -24.87 -20.97 9.53
C PHE A 432 -24.60 -22.46 9.46
N THR A 433 -25.15 -23.09 8.42
CA THR A 433 -24.91 -24.51 8.14
C THR A 433 -23.81 -24.68 7.10
N ASP A 434 -22.86 -25.57 7.37
CA ASP A 434 -21.84 -26.00 6.41
C ASP A 434 -22.39 -27.03 5.39
N PRO A 435 -21.67 -27.36 4.30
CA PRO A 435 -22.12 -28.33 3.30
C PRO A 435 -22.42 -29.74 3.81
N VAL A 436 -21.93 -30.12 4.99
CA VAL A 436 -22.19 -31.44 5.59
C VAL A 436 -23.29 -31.40 6.65
N GLY A 437 -23.95 -30.24 6.83
CA GLY A 437 -25.10 -30.09 7.71
C GLY A 437 -24.76 -29.68 9.14
N ARG A 438 -23.51 -29.34 9.46
CA ARG A 438 -23.14 -28.86 10.81
C ARG A 438 -23.54 -27.40 10.98
N GLU A 439 -24.18 -27.12 12.11
CA GLU A 439 -24.51 -25.77 12.52
C GLU A 439 -23.34 -25.12 13.27
N LEU A 440 -22.95 -23.93 12.83
CA LEU A 440 -21.79 -23.18 13.32
C LEU A 440 -22.23 -21.74 13.62
N SER A 441 -21.82 -21.17 14.76
CA SER A 441 -22.15 -19.78 15.11
C SER A 441 -21.46 -18.79 14.16
N LEU A 442 -22.03 -17.60 13.93
CA LEU A 442 -21.36 -16.52 13.20
C LEU A 442 -20.23 -15.90 14.03
N SER A 443 -20.45 -15.74 15.34
CA SER A 443 -19.47 -15.32 16.33
C SER A 443 -19.82 -15.84 17.72
N HIS A 444 -18.81 -15.96 18.60
CA HIS A 444 -19.00 -16.24 20.04
C HIS A 444 -18.76 -15.02 20.92
N GLU A 445 -18.27 -13.94 20.33
CA GLU A 445 -17.84 -12.75 21.07
C GLU A 445 -18.94 -11.71 21.16
N GLU A 446 -18.93 -10.92 22.23
CA GLU A 446 -19.86 -9.80 22.37
C GLU A 446 -19.42 -8.60 21.50
N PRO A 447 -20.38 -7.86 20.90
CA PRO A 447 -20.14 -6.56 20.30
C PRO A 447 -19.56 -5.57 21.32
N LEU A 448 -18.76 -4.62 20.83
CA LEU A 448 -18.16 -3.56 21.62
C LEU A 448 -19.17 -2.44 21.89
N PHE A 449 -20.20 -2.70 22.69
CA PHE A 449 -21.34 -1.79 22.89
C PHE A 449 -20.94 -0.39 23.36
N ARG A 450 -19.85 -0.22 24.12
CA ARG A 450 -19.36 1.10 24.57
C ARG A 450 -18.86 1.99 23.42
N LEU A 451 -18.56 1.41 22.26
CA LEU A 451 -18.18 2.16 21.06
C LEU A 451 -19.39 2.80 20.36
N LEU A 452 -20.60 2.33 20.67
CA LEU A 452 -21.82 2.77 20.00
C LEU A 452 -22.43 3.99 20.68
N GLY A 453 -23.22 4.74 19.91
CA GLY A 453 -24.05 5.83 20.43
C GLY A 453 -23.85 7.14 19.66
N GLU A 454 -24.56 8.17 20.11
CA GLU A 454 -24.46 9.49 19.53
C GLU A 454 -23.15 10.19 19.95
N PRO A 455 -22.58 11.08 19.11
CA PRO A 455 -21.45 11.92 19.49
C PRO A 455 -21.76 12.73 20.76
N LYS A 456 -20.76 12.96 21.62
CA LYS A 456 -20.95 13.85 22.78
C LYS A 456 -21.22 15.28 22.28
N GLU A 457 -22.31 15.88 22.73
CA GLU A 457 -22.73 17.26 22.35
C GLU A 457 -21.70 18.34 22.71
N ASN A 458 -20.67 18.03 23.51
CA ASN A 458 -19.61 18.97 23.84
C ASN A 458 -18.27 18.27 24.10
N LEU A 459 -17.52 17.94 23.05
CA LEU A 459 -16.16 17.40 23.14
C LEU A 459 -15.10 18.47 23.47
N GLY A 460 -15.48 19.76 23.51
CA GLY A 460 -14.54 20.87 23.72
C GLY A 460 -13.41 20.86 22.69
N LEU A 461 -13.76 20.68 21.41
CA LEU A 461 -12.78 20.47 20.34
C LEU A 461 -11.74 21.61 20.30
N VAL A 462 -10.48 21.22 20.10
CA VAL A 462 -9.35 22.13 19.96
C VAL A 462 -8.75 22.01 18.56
N PRO A 463 -8.04 23.01 18.04
CA PRO A 463 -7.27 22.84 16.82
C PRO A 463 -6.23 21.72 16.96
N SER A 464 -6.17 20.82 15.98
CA SER A 464 -5.08 19.84 15.89
C SER A 464 -3.73 20.55 15.75
N THR A 465 -2.70 20.04 16.41
CA THR A 465 -1.33 20.58 16.31
C THR A 465 -0.51 19.92 15.19
N GLY A 466 -1.13 19.10 14.35
CA GLY A 466 -0.46 18.42 13.24
C GLY A 466 -0.04 19.38 12.12
N ASP A 467 1.18 19.21 11.61
CA ASP A 467 1.67 19.95 10.44
C ASP A 467 1.40 19.15 9.15
N VAL A 468 0.44 19.62 8.36
CA VAL A 468 0.10 19.01 7.07
C VAL A 468 1.22 19.10 6.03
N ASN A 469 2.22 19.97 6.21
CA ASN A 469 3.37 20.05 5.31
C ASN A 469 4.39 18.94 5.55
N ARG A 470 4.39 18.33 6.74
CA ARG A 470 5.18 17.14 7.03
C ARG A 470 4.75 15.96 6.17
N VAL A 471 3.46 15.90 5.88
CA VAL A 471 2.81 14.88 5.06
C VAL A 471 2.23 15.55 3.81
N PRO A 472 3.09 15.96 2.86
CA PRO A 472 2.64 16.67 1.68
C PRO A 472 1.71 15.76 0.88
N VAL A 473 0.82 16.39 0.10
CA VAL A 473 -0.03 15.68 -0.85
C VAL A 473 0.83 14.77 -1.71
N PHE A 474 0.34 13.55 -1.95
CA PHE A 474 1.03 12.59 -2.81
C PHE A 474 1.33 13.22 -4.17
N ASP A 475 2.61 13.28 -4.50
CA ASP A 475 3.11 13.75 -5.77
C ASP A 475 4.08 12.69 -6.30
N GLU A 476 3.61 11.92 -7.28
CA GLU A 476 4.39 10.89 -7.97
C GLU A 476 5.66 11.44 -8.62
N LYS A 477 5.67 12.74 -8.94
CA LYS A 477 6.86 13.44 -9.47
C LYS A 477 7.87 13.76 -8.36
N ARG A 478 7.46 13.74 -7.08
CA ARG A 478 8.31 14.04 -5.91
C ARG A 478 9.00 12.83 -5.29
N ILE A 479 8.87 11.63 -5.85
CA ILE A 479 9.67 10.48 -5.40
C ILE A 479 11.16 10.77 -5.62
N ILE A 480 11.49 11.60 -6.63
CA ILE A 480 12.84 12.06 -7.00
C ILE A 480 12.76 13.51 -7.54
N GLY A 481 12.07 14.41 -6.83
CA GLY A 481 11.55 15.66 -7.43
C GLY A 481 12.53 16.80 -7.72
N ASN A 482 13.83 16.65 -7.43
CA ASN A 482 14.82 17.69 -7.75
C ASN A 482 16.09 17.10 -8.38
N THR A 483 15.92 16.32 -9.45
CA THR A 483 17.01 15.77 -10.30
C THR A 483 17.66 16.82 -11.19
N GLN A 484 16.99 17.97 -11.37
CA GLN A 484 17.42 19.08 -12.23
C GLN A 484 17.95 20.27 -11.43
N PHE A 485 18.06 20.16 -10.10
CA PHE A 485 18.57 21.21 -9.21
C PHE A 485 17.84 22.56 -9.36
N GLN A 486 16.51 22.56 -9.50
CA GLN A 486 15.68 23.74 -9.81
C GLN A 486 15.05 24.45 -8.59
N ILE A 487 15.06 23.84 -7.40
CA ILE A 487 14.42 24.38 -6.18
C ILE A 487 15.47 24.99 -5.24
N GLU A 488 15.23 26.22 -4.76
CA GLU A 488 16.13 27.00 -3.90
C GLU A 488 16.44 26.36 -2.53
N ASP A 489 15.65 25.39 -2.06
CA ASP A 489 15.79 24.75 -0.73
C ASP A 489 17.03 23.84 -0.54
N GLY A 490 17.87 23.73 -1.59
CA GLY A 490 19.32 23.53 -1.48
C GLY A 490 19.85 22.11 -1.20
N ILE A 491 21.09 21.90 -1.67
CA ILE A 491 21.98 20.82 -1.23
C ILE A 491 22.38 21.13 0.21
N ARG A 492 21.92 20.32 1.17
CA ARG A 492 22.18 20.57 2.59
C ARG A 492 23.37 19.73 3.07
N PRO A 493 24.36 20.33 3.75
CA PRO A 493 25.37 19.59 4.50
C PRO A 493 24.72 18.72 5.57
N ALA A 494 25.34 17.58 5.86
CA ALA A 494 24.78 16.56 6.74
C ALA A 494 24.80 16.97 8.23
N GLN A 495 23.87 17.84 8.67
CA GLN A 495 23.62 18.11 10.11
C GLN A 495 22.13 18.37 10.45
N THR A 496 21.19 17.81 9.69
CA THR A 496 19.75 17.99 9.99
C THR A 496 19.17 16.80 10.78
N PRO A 497 18.55 17.04 11.95
CA PRO A 497 18.00 15.98 12.82
C PRO A 497 16.64 15.42 12.35
N SER A 498 15.96 16.06 11.40
CA SER A 498 14.82 15.50 10.64
C SER A 498 15.23 15.46 9.17
N ARG A 499 15.40 14.26 8.61
CA ARG A 499 16.15 14.02 7.35
C ARG A 499 15.54 14.79 6.17
N PRO A 500 16.19 15.84 5.65
CA PRO A 500 15.85 16.37 4.34
C PRO A 500 16.27 15.30 3.32
N LYS A 501 15.33 14.90 2.47
CA LYS A 501 15.54 13.95 1.37
C LYS A 501 15.90 14.76 0.13
N GLY A 502 16.99 14.40 -0.53
CA GLY A 502 17.54 15.19 -1.64
C GLY A 502 19.06 15.04 -1.76
N TRP A 503 19.65 15.82 -2.66
CA TRP A 503 21.08 15.87 -2.85
C TRP A 503 21.79 16.36 -1.60
N ARG A 504 22.80 15.60 -1.19
CA ARG A 504 23.67 15.85 -0.05
C ARG A 504 25.09 15.96 -0.58
N GLN A 505 25.75 17.03 -0.18
CA GLN A 505 27.19 17.14 -0.31
C GLN A 505 27.84 16.45 0.87
N LEU A 506 28.86 15.64 0.62
CA LEU A 506 29.78 15.24 1.66
C LEU A 506 31.10 15.99 1.61
N VAL A 507 31.63 16.17 2.82
CA VAL A 507 32.88 16.78 3.18
C VAL A 507 34.07 16.04 2.54
N THR A 508 34.66 16.63 1.51
CA THR A 508 36.05 17.07 1.63
C THR A 508 36.02 18.34 2.49
N PRO A 509 36.82 18.48 3.57
CA PRO A 509 36.89 19.77 4.24
C PRO A 509 37.41 20.80 3.23
N ALA A 510 37.17 22.09 3.48
CA ALA A 510 37.51 23.16 2.54
C ALA A 510 39.02 23.17 2.15
N ASP A 511 39.85 22.42 2.89
CA ASP A 511 41.28 22.21 2.75
C ASP A 511 41.68 21.03 1.83
N ASN A 512 40.76 20.17 1.39
CA ASN A 512 41.09 19.03 0.52
C ASN A 512 41.06 19.38 -0.99
N GLY A 513 40.78 20.63 -1.37
CA GLY A 513 40.98 21.14 -2.74
C GLY A 513 39.85 20.94 -3.75
N VAL A 514 38.72 20.34 -3.35
CA VAL A 514 37.52 20.22 -4.18
C VAL A 514 36.32 20.83 -3.46
N VAL A 515 35.74 21.87 -4.07
CA VAL A 515 34.55 22.55 -3.54
C VAL A 515 33.34 22.11 -4.35
N ILE A 516 32.33 21.57 -3.67
CA ILE A 516 31.02 21.30 -4.28
C ILE A 516 30.08 22.43 -3.85
N SER A 517 29.37 23.04 -4.80
CA SER A 517 28.39 24.09 -4.52
C SER A 517 27.24 24.08 -5.52
N LEU A 518 26.11 24.67 -5.12
CA LEU A 518 25.02 25.00 -6.03
C LEU A 518 25.36 26.32 -6.75
N ALA A 519 25.24 26.36 -8.07
CA ALA A 519 25.47 27.53 -8.90
C ALA A 519 24.14 28.08 -9.43
N PRO A 520 23.93 29.41 -9.45
CA PRO A 520 22.74 30.01 -10.03
C PRO A 520 22.70 29.81 -11.56
N PRO A 521 21.56 30.07 -12.22
CA PRO A 521 21.49 30.09 -13.67
C PRO A 521 22.55 31.02 -14.28
N GLN A 522 23.27 30.55 -15.30
CA GLN A 522 24.34 31.29 -15.95
C GLN A 522 24.60 30.76 -17.36
N GLU A 523 25.19 31.60 -18.21
CA GLU A 523 25.63 31.21 -19.55
C GLU A 523 27.10 30.77 -19.53
N ILE A 524 27.39 29.59 -20.09
CA ILE A 524 28.74 29.04 -20.18
C ILE A 524 29.02 28.65 -21.61
N GLN A 525 29.99 29.33 -22.23
CA GLN A 525 30.39 29.09 -23.63
C GLN A 525 29.20 29.09 -24.62
N ARG A 526 28.13 29.85 -24.40
CA ARG A 526 26.86 29.89 -25.16
C ARG A 526 25.81 28.83 -24.79
N LEU A 527 26.03 28.06 -23.73
CA LEU A 527 24.99 27.21 -23.12
C LEU A 527 24.36 27.93 -21.95
N GLU A 528 23.04 28.16 -22.03
CA GLU A 528 22.25 28.61 -20.89
C GLU A 528 22.04 27.44 -19.93
N LEU A 529 22.67 27.52 -18.76
CA LEU A 529 22.47 26.55 -17.69
C LEU A 529 21.46 27.11 -16.70
N LEU A 530 20.48 26.27 -16.34
CA LEU A 530 19.66 26.50 -15.14
C LEU A 530 20.54 26.38 -13.88
N GLN A 531 19.92 26.51 -12.71
CA GLN A 531 20.59 26.19 -11.45
C GLN A 531 21.14 24.75 -11.51
N HIS A 532 22.39 24.55 -11.10
CA HIS A 532 23.12 23.29 -11.26
C HIS A 532 24.15 23.10 -10.15
N VAL A 533 24.72 21.91 -10.04
CA VAL A 533 25.84 21.66 -9.10
C VAL A 533 27.16 21.84 -9.82
N GLN A 534 28.15 22.40 -9.16
CA GLN A 534 29.52 22.47 -9.67
C GLN A 534 30.52 21.90 -8.67
N PHE A 535 31.48 21.14 -9.19
CA PHE A 535 32.71 20.77 -8.54
C PHE A 535 33.79 21.73 -9.04
N LEU A 536 34.39 22.50 -8.14
CA LEU A 536 35.44 23.45 -8.44
C LEU A 536 36.79 22.91 -7.99
N PHE A 537 37.75 22.92 -8.91
CA PHE A 537 39.14 22.53 -8.69
C PHE A 537 40.05 23.76 -8.82
N GLY A 538 40.98 23.96 -7.89
CA GLY A 538 41.93 25.09 -7.95
C GLY A 538 41.35 26.46 -7.58
N GLY A 539 40.34 26.48 -6.71
CA GLY A 539 39.71 27.70 -6.16
C GLY A 539 40.48 28.29 -4.97
N LEU A 540 39.93 28.18 -3.75
CA LEU A 540 40.51 28.73 -2.51
C LEU A 540 41.88 28.12 -2.16
N THR A 541 42.08 26.85 -2.49
CA THR A 541 43.37 26.17 -2.41
C THR A 541 43.78 25.71 -3.80
N LYS A 542 45.07 25.83 -4.13
CA LYS A 542 45.65 25.35 -5.39
C LYS A 542 46.14 23.91 -5.29
N GLU A 543 45.76 23.18 -4.24
CA GLU A 543 46.20 21.83 -3.97
C GLU A 543 45.01 20.92 -3.67
N ILE A 544 44.98 19.75 -4.29
CA ILE A 544 44.04 18.67 -4.00
C ILE A 544 44.77 17.60 -3.20
N ALA A 545 44.27 17.29 -2.00
CA ALA A 545 44.91 16.35 -1.10
C ALA A 545 44.95 14.93 -1.67
N LYS A 546 45.96 14.13 -1.26
CA LYS A 546 46.12 12.73 -1.71
C LYS A 546 44.94 11.81 -1.34
N THR A 547 44.19 12.15 -0.29
CA THR A 547 43.05 11.37 0.22
C THR A 547 41.69 11.92 -0.24
N THR A 548 41.69 12.81 -1.24
CA THR A 548 40.47 13.46 -1.71
C THR A 548 39.47 12.44 -2.28
N ALA A 549 38.28 12.43 -1.70
CA ALA A 549 37.09 11.78 -2.20
C ALA A 549 35.89 12.73 -1.99
N ALA A 550 35.47 13.38 -3.07
CA ALA A 550 34.37 14.34 -3.04
C ALA A 550 33.14 13.68 -3.68
N ILE A 551 32.00 13.63 -2.98
CA ILE A 551 30.79 12.99 -3.47
C ILE A 551 29.58 13.92 -3.35
N LEU A 552 28.88 14.05 -4.47
CA LEU A 552 27.50 14.53 -4.54
C LEU A 552 26.61 13.29 -4.51
N GLY A 553 25.90 13.05 -3.40
CA GLY A 553 25.12 11.83 -3.21
C GLY A 553 23.68 12.11 -2.79
N GLN A 554 22.78 11.18 -3.07
CA GLN A 554 21.37 11.25 -2.69
C GLN A 554 20.92 9.91 -2.13
N GLU A 555 20.12 9.96 -1.07
CA GLU A 555 19.38 8.80 -0.58
C GLU A 555 18.18 8.53 -1.49
N VAL A 556 18.01 7.28 -1.92
CA VAL A 556 16.83 6.84 -2.68
C VAL A 556 15.68 6.63 -1.70
N ARG A 557 14.57 7.32 -1.92
CA ARG A 557 13.34 7.17 -1.14
C ARG A 557 12.73 5.79 -1.43
N SER A 558 12.60 4.96 -0.40
CA SER A 558 11.96 3.63 -0.47
C SER A 558 12.42 2.76 -1.66
N PRO A 559 13.69 2.33 -1.71
CA PRO A 559 14.21 1.54 -2.83
C PRO A 559 13.59 0.14 -2.90
N PHE A 560 13.16 -0.27 -4.10
CA PHE A 560 12.63 -1.61 -4.41
C PHE A 560 13.66 -2.51 -5.11
N PRO A 561 13.66 -3.83 -4.87
CA PRO A 561 14.41 -4.78 -5.69
C PRO A 561 14.02 -4.70 -7.18
N GLY A 562 15.02 -4.57 -8.05
CA GLY A 562 14.83 -4.43 -9.49
C GLY A 562 16.02 -3.78 -10.17
N THR A 563 15.80 -3.28 -11.37
CA THR A 563 16.83 -2.61 -12.18
C THR A 563 16.71 -1.10 -12.03
N TYR A 564 17.83 -0.46 -11.77
CA TYR A 564 17.95 0.99 -11.71
C TYR A 564 18.89 1.48 -12.82
N ARG A 565 18.63 2.68 -13.32
CA ARG A 565 19.53 3.40 -14.21
C ARG A 565 19.78 4.79 -13.65
N ILE A 566 21.05 5.12 -13.48
CA ILE A 566 21.51 6.50 -13.26
C ILE A 566 21.78 7.09 -14.63
N LYS A 567 21.32 8.31 -14.87
CA LYS A 567 21.70 9.14 -16.02
C LYS A 567 22.16 10.50 -15.53
N ILE A 568 23.35 10.92 -15.93
CA ILE A 568 23.91 12.21 -15.54
C ILE A 568 24.26 13.03 -16.78
N GLU A 569 24.00 14.33 -16.73
CA GLU A 569 24.48 15.30 -17.71
C GLU A 569 25.58 16.15 -17.07
N LEU A 570 26.76 16.11 -17.69
CA LEU A 570 27.97 16.78 -17.22
C LEU A 570 28.48 17.79 -18.22
N LEU A 571 28.98 18.90 -17.69
CA LEU A 571 29.67 19.93 -18.45
C LEU A 571 31.00 20.28 -17.76
N ALA A 572 32.12 20.19 -18.46
CA ALA A 572 33.41 20.60 -17.92
C ALA A 572 33.94 21.84 -18.64
N ASP A 573 34.30 22.87 -17.88
CA ASP A 573 34.85 24.13 -18.38
C ASP A 573 36.09 24.56 -17.58
N GLY A 574 36.99 25.27 -18.24
CA GLY A 574 38.26 25.70 -17.65
C GLY A 574 39.39 25.74 -18.68
N ASP A 575 40.61 25.88 -18.19
CA ASP A 575 41.82 25.82 -19.00
C ASP A 575 42.11 24.39 -19.48
N ALA A 576 42.37 24.23 -20.79
CA ALA A 576 42.51 22.92 -21.40
C ALA A 576 43.69 22.11 -20.86
N GLN A 577 44.83 22.75 -20.61
CA GLN A 577 46.00 22.07 -20.03
C GLN A 577 45.70 21.64 -18.60
N SER A 578 45.11 22.54 -17.80
CA SER A 578 44.74 22.24 -16.41
C SER A 578 43.71 21.12 -16.32
N PHE A 579 42.77 21.06 -17.26
CA PHE A 579 41.79 19.98 -17.36
C PHE A 579 42.46 18.63 -17.68
N ALA A 580 43.34 18.60 -18.68
CA ALA A 580 44.10 17.41 -19.05
C ALA A 580 44.95 16.91 -17.87
N ASP A 581 45.69 17.82 -17.23
CA ASP A 581 46.53 17.50 -16.05
C ASP A 581 45.71 16.83 -14.93
N LEU A 582 44.45 17.26 -14.73
CA LEU A 582 43.56 16.70 -13.72
C LEU A 582 42.92 15.38 -14.16
N PHE A 583 42.27 15.32 -15.31
CA PHE A 583 41.34 14.23 -15.66
C PHE A 583 41.91 13.17 -16.62
N ASP A 584 43.13 13.34 -17.12
CA ASP A 584 43.76 12.26 -17.89
C ASP A 584 44.25 11.13 -16.98
N ASP A 585 44.94 11.47 -15.89
CA ASP A 585 45.59 10.47 -15.03
C ASP A 585 45.40 10.67 -13.50
N GLN A 586 44.99 11.85 -13.03
CA GLN A 586 45.10 12.18 -11.60
C GLN A 586 43.77 12.04 -10.83
N LEU A 587 42.68 12.53 -11.42
CA LEU A 587 41.32 12.47 -10.89
C LEU A 587 40.49 11.47 -11.67
N THR A 588 39.66 10.71 -10.95
CA THR A 588 38.69 9.79 -11.55
C THR A 588 37.28 10.12 -11.09
N CYS A 589 36.33 10.07 -12.02
CA CYS A 589 34.91 10.29 -11.76
C CYS A 589 34.16 8.96 -11.79
N HIS A 590 33.30 8.72 -10.81
CA HIS A 590 32.56 7.47 -10.66
C HIS A 590 31.07 7.74 -10.42
N LEU A 591 30.21 7.10 -11.19
CA LEU A 591 28.81 6.94 -10.84
C LEU A 591 28.70 5.76 -9.88
N VAL A 592 28.12 5.99 -8.70
CA VAL A 592 28.11 5.00 -7.62
C VAL A 592 26.69 4.71 -7.14
N TYR A 593 26.41 3.41 -6.94
CA TYR A 593 25.35 2.94 -6.05
C TYR A 593 25.98 2.47 -4.75
N PHE A 594 25.43 2.88 -3.61
CA PHE A 594 25.96 2.51 -2.30
C PHE A 594 24.86 2.18 -1.30
N GLN A 595 25.22 1.39 -0.29
CA GLN A 595 24.38 1.06 0.84
C GLN A 595 24.80 1.87 2.06
N PHE A 596 23.85 2.36 2.85
CA PHE A 596 24.17 2.94 4.17
C PHE A 596 24.53 1.83 5.18
N THR A 597 25.54 2.08 6.02
CA THR A 597 26.01 1.15 7.05
C THR A 597 25.61 1.56 8.46
N GLN A 598 25.05 2.76 8.62
CA GLN A 598 24.61 3.32 9.90
C GLN A 598 23.20 3.90 9.80
N GLN A 599 22.46 3.87 10.92
CA GLN A 599 21.04 4.22 10.95
C GLN A 599 20.80 5.71 10.65
N ASP A 600 21.74 6.58 10.97
CA ASP A 600 21.69 8.02 10.68
C ASP A 600 21.89 8.35 9.19
N LYS A 601 22.23 7.35 8.37
CA LYS A 601 22.42 7.44 6.91
C LYS A 601 23.39 8.54 6.50
N GLN A 602 24.47 8.68 7.26
CA GLN A 602 25.60 9.50 6.85
C GLN A 602 26.27 8.83 5.64
N ILE A 603 26.49 9.59 4.56
CA ILE A 603 27.10 9.03 3.34
C ILE A 603 28.57 8.57 3.61
N ASN A 604 29.20 9.00 4.72
CA ASN A 604 30.50 8.48 5.16
C ASN A 604 30.40 7.05 5.70
N GLY A 605 29.28 6.71 6.33
CA GLY A 605 28.91 5.35 6.69
C GLY A 605 28.26 4.67 5.50
N ARG A 606 29.01 4.44 4.41
CA ARG A 606 28.51 3.76 3.21
C ARG A 606 29.40 2.60 2.77
N LYS A 607 28.79 1.68 2.02
CA LYS A 607 29.47 0.62 1.28
C LYS A 607 29.09 0.74 -0.20
N VAL A 608 30.08 0.94 -1.07
CA VAL A 608 29.84 0.95 -2.53
C VAL A 608 29.37 -0.45 -2.95
N MET A 609 28.22 -0.51 -3.62
CA MET A 609 27.60 -1.75 -4.11
C MET A 609 27.93 -1.99 -5.59
N ALA A 610 28.01 -0.91 -6.37
CA ALA A 610 28.36 -0.94 -7.77
C ALA A 610 28.86 0.45 -8.19
N GLU A 611 29.83 0.50 -9.09
CA GLU A 611 30.36 1.76 -9.63
C GLU A 611 30.72 1.63 -11.10
N GLN A 612 30.68 2.76 -11.81
CA GLN A 612 31.13 2.90 -13.19
C GLN A 612 31.99 4.17 -13.29
N GLN A 613 33.24 4.00 -13.71
CA GLN A 613 34.11 5.12 -14.02
C GLN A 613 33.64 5.81 -15.30
N ILE A 614 33.57 7.13 -15.25
CA ILE A 614 33.24 8.01 -16.38
C ILE A 614 34.41 8.97 -16.61
N LYS A 615 34.65 9.35 -17.86
CA LYS A 615 35.71 10.31 -18.22
C LYS A 615 35.07 11.54 -18.87
N PRO A 616 34.91 12.67 -18.14
CA PRO A 616 34.43 13.90 -18.75
C PRO A 616 35.47 14.45 -19.73
N THR A 617 35.01 15.13 -20.77
CA THR A 617 35.85 15.94 -21.68
C THR A 617 35.57 17.42 -21.47
N LEU A 618 36.55 18.27 -21.78
CA LEU A 618 36.33 19.72 -21.79
C LEU A 618 35.32 20.09 -22.88
N VAL A 619 34.45 21.05 -22.61
CA VAL A 619 33.56 21.62 -23.62
C VAL A 619 34.38 22.36 -24.68
N ASP A 620 34.08 22.08 -25.94
CA ASP A 620 34.63 22.84 -27.06
C ASP A 620 33.86 24.16 -27.26
N GLY A 621 34.59 25.24 -27.55
CA GLY A 621 33.99 26.57 -27.74
C GLY A 621 33.30 26.77 -29.09
N VAL A 622 33.16 25.72 -29.91
CA VAL A 622 32.63 25.79 -31.28
C VAL A 622 31.20 25.27 -31.35
N SER A 623 30.93 24.15 -30.69
CA SER A 623 29.63 23.50 -30.56
C SER A 623 29.49 22.91 -29.14
N PRO A 624 29.36 23.78 -28.12
CA PRO A 624 29.35 23.36 -26.73
C PRO A 624 28.17 22.43 -26.47
N THR A 625 28.43 21.22 -25.96
CA THR A 625 27.37 20.27 -25.61
C THR A 625 27.66 19.60 -24.27
N SER A 626 26.60 19.37 -23.49
CA SER A 626 26.67 18.56 -22.28
C SER A 626 26.90 17.09 -22.62
N GLN A 627 27.74 16.41 -21.86
CA GLN A 627 27.99 14.98 -22.00
C GLN A 627 27.01 14.19 -21.15
N THR A 628 26.44 13.14 -21.72
CA THR A 628 25.53 12.23 -21.00
C THR A 628 26.25 10.93 -20.66
N PHE A 629 26.18 10.51 -19.41
CA PHE A 629 26.65 9.20 -18.96
C PHE A 629 25.52 8.41 -18.31
N GLU A 630 25.50 7.10 -18.53
CA GLU A 630 24.47 6.22 -18.00
C GLU A 630 25.09 5.01 -17.30
N PHE A 631 24.50 4.61 -16.16
CA PHE A 631 24.89 3.42 -15.41
C PHE A 631 23.68 2.61 -14.95
N THR A 632 23.47 1.46 -15.60
CA THR A 632 22.37 0.53 -15.27
C THR A 632 22.85 -0.59 -14.35
N LYS A 633 22.15 -0.84 -13.25
CA LYS A 633 22.44 -1.91 -12.30
C LYS A 633 21.18 -2.63 -11.84
N GLN A 634 21.24 -3.96 -11.82
CA GLN A 634 20.20 -4.82 -11.28
C GLN A 634 20.51 -5.20 -9.81
N PHE A 635 19.51 -5.02 -8.94
CA PHE A 635 19.51 -5.37 -7.52
C PHE A 635 18.42 -6.40 -7.23
N VAL A 636 18.65 -7.63 -7.68
CA VAL A 636 17.78 -8.79 -7.42
C VAL A 636 18.63 -9.98 -7.02
N ASN A 637 18.07 -10.92 -6.27
CA ASN A 637 18.69 -12.22 -6.10
C ASN A 637 18.45 -13.08 -7.35
N THR A 638 19.44 -13.88 -7.70
CA THR A 638 19.36 -14.83 -8.83
C THR A 638 18.60 -16.11 -8.45
N THR A 639 18.42 -16.40 -7.16
CA THR A 639 17.65 -17.56 -6.68
C THR A 639 16.15 -17.26 -6.68
N PRO A 640 15.32 -18.01 -7.42
CA PRO A 640 13.87 -17.84 -7.41
C PRO A 640 13.28 -17.91 -6.00
N GLY A 641 12.33 -17.02 -5.70
CA GLY A 641 11.65 -16.96 -4.40
C GLY A 641 12.46 -16.32 -3.26
N THR A 642 13.72 -15.93 -3.50
CA THR A 642 14.52 -15.24 -2.48
C THR A 642 14.42 -13.71 -2.62
N ASN A 643 14.48 -13.01 -1.49
CA ASN A 643 14.29 -11.56 -1.42
C ASN A 643 15.64 -10.83 -1.34
N PHE A 644 15.77 -9.75 -2.10
CA PHE A 644 16.93 -8.83 -2.02
C PHE A 644 16.64 -7.74 -0.98
N SER A 645 17.65 -7.35 -0.19
CA SER A 645 17.52 -6.30 0.83
C SER A 645 18.56 -5.21 0.63
N PHE A 646 18.13 -3.95 0.74
CA PHE A 646 19.02 -2.78 0.80
C PHE A 646 19.49 -2.46 2.22
N GLY A 647 19.16 -3.29 3.23
CA GLY A 647 19.53 -3.07 4.63
C GLY A 647 19.04 -1.71 5.13
N LEU A 648 19.98 -0.80 5.44
CA LEU A 648 19.65 0.55 5.92
C LEU A 648 19.33 1.55 4.79
N GLY A 649 19.40 1.15 3.52
CA GLY A 649 18.92 1.92 2.38
C GLY A 649 19.92 2.04 1.24
N LEU A 650 19.41 2.49 0.10
CA LEU A 650 20.16 2.73 -1.13
C LEU A 650 20.47 4.22 -1.27
N GLY A 651 21.70 4.53 -1.66
CA GLY A 651 22.10 5.83 -2.13
C GLY A 651 22.75 5.76 -3.51
N ILE A 652 22.69 6.88 -4.21
CA ILE A 652 23.33 7.10 -5.51
C ILE A 652 24.26 8.30 -5.42
N GLY A 653 25.25 8.41 -6.29
CA GLY A 653 26.07 9.63 -6.33
C GLY A 653 27.02 9.72 -7.51
N LEU A 654 27.62 10.91 -7.64
CA LEU A 654 28.81 11.17 -8.45
C LEU A 654 29.98 11.40 -7.48
N GLU A 655 30.99 10.55 -7.55
CA GLU A 655 32.17 10.59 -6.70
C GLU A 655 33.44 10.91 -7.51
N ILE A 656 34.22 11.87 -7.04
CA ILE A 656 35.50 12.29 -7.62
C ILE A 656 36.61 11.90 -6.66
N ARG A 657 37.55 11.08 -7.13
CA ARG A 657 38.65 10.54 -6.33
C ARG A 657 39.99 10.98 -6.88
N ASN A 658 40.91 11.35 -5.98
CA ASN A 658 42.32 11.45 -6.34
C ASN A 658 42.92 10.04 -6.42
N ALA A 659 43.20 9.59 -7.64
CA ALA A 659 43.75 8.26 -7.93
C ALA A 659 45.29 8.26 -8.00
N SER A 660 45.92 9.44 -8.05
CA SER A 660 47.39 9.58 -8.21
C SER A 660 48.19 9.15 -6.97
N GLY A 661 47.56 9.11 -5.79
CA GLY A 661 48.22 8.89 -4.51
C GLY A 661 49.13 10.05 -4.06
N ARG A 662 49.12 11.18 -4.76
CA ARG A 662 49.96 12.37 -4.51
C ARG A 662 49.08 13.61 -4.28
N VAL A 663 49.68 14.67 -3.73
CA VAL A 663 49.05 15.99 -3.74
C VAL A 663 49.10 16.53 -5.17
N ILE A 664 47.98 17.03 -5.68
CA ILE A 664 47.86 17.55 -7.03
C ILE A 664 47.86 19.07 -6.97
N SER A 665 48.79 19.72 -7.69
CA SER A 665 48.80 21.17 -7.83
C SER A 665 47.92 21.59 -9.00
N VAL A 666 47.01 22.54 -8.78
CA VAL A 666 46.08 23.06 -9.78
C VAL A 666 46.52 24.47 -10.18
N SER A 667 46.93 24.63 -11.44
CA SER A 667 47.50 25.88 -11.94
C SER A 667 46.42 26.94 -12.21
N LYS A 668 45.33 26.55 -12.88
CA LYS A 668 44.13 27.36 -13.14
C LYS A 668 42.87 26.59 -12.78
N GLN A 669 41.79 27.34 -12.50
CA GLN A 669 40.53 26.77 -12.10
C GLN A 669 39.92 25.90 -13.21
N VAL A 670 39.41 24.74 -12.80
CA VAL A 670 38.62 23.83 -13.63
C VAL A 670 37.29 23.60 -12.91
N SER A 671 36.20 23.50 -13.66
CA SER A 671 34.88 23.23 -13.12
C SER A 671 34.28 22.00 -13.81
N LEU A 672 33.67 21.11 -13.02
CA LEU A 672 32.81 20.03 -13.51
C LEU A 672 31.39 20.26 -13.00
N ARG A 673 30.44 20.44 -13.90
CA ARG A 673 29.07 20.86 -13.61
C ARG A 673 28.11 19.72 -13.87
N VAL A 674 27.22 19.47 -12.91
CA VAL A 674 26.11 18.52 -13.01
C VAL A 674 24.84 19.30 -13.27
N THR A 675 24.39 19.30 -14.51
CA THR A 675 23.18 20.03 -14.94
C THR A 675 21.92 19.22 -14.71
N ARG A 676 22.05 17.89 -14.74
CA ARG A 676 20.96 16.95 -14.51
C ARG A 676 21.51 15.65 -13.95
N TYR A 677 20.79 15.06 -13.00
CA TYR A 677 21.09 13.73 -12.49
C TYR A 677 19.78 12.99 -12.24
N GLU A 678 19.47 12.01 -13.08
CA GLU A 678 18.26 11.22 -13.03
C GLU A 678 18.52 9.82 -12.48
N LEU A 679 17.53 9.31 -11.74
CA LEU A 679 17.45 7.92 -11.35
C LEU A 679 16.14 7.36 -11.88
N GLU A 680 16.24 6.34 -12.73
CA GLU A 680 15.09 5.61 -13.27
C GLU A 680 15.01 4.23 -12.59
N PHE A 681 13.84 3.87 -12.09
CA PHE A 681 13.54 2.48 -11.73
C PHE A 681 12.90 1.79 -12.94
N LEU A 682 13.64 0.89 -13.58
CA LEU A 682 13.21 0.14 -14.76
C LEU A 682 12.37 -1.09 -14.39
N GLY A 683 12.16 -1.35 -13.10
CA GLY A 683 11.38 -2.48 -12.62
C GLY A 683 12.14 -3.81 -12.60
N LYS A 684 11.38 -4.89 -12.48
CA LYS A 684 11.86 -6.28 -12.53
C LYS A 684 11.20 -6.94 -13.73
N GLU A 685 11.95 -7.66 -14.56
CA GLU A 685 11.33 -8.49 -15.60
C GLU A 685 10.34 -9.46 -14.94
N ARG A 686 9.06 -9.33 -15.30
CA ARG A 686 8.02 -10.26 -14.85
C ARG A 686 8.30 -11.62 -15.47
N ASN A 687 8.45 -12.64 -14.63
CA ASN A 687 8.34 -14.02 -15.10
C ASN A 687 6.88 -14.24 -15.56
N LYS A 688 6.69 -14.39 -16.87
CA LYS A 688 5.37 -14.58 -17.50
C LYS A 688 4.74 -15.93 -17.16
N ASP A 689 5.52 -16.87 -16.62
CA ASP A 689 5.08 -18.22 -16.28
C ASP A 689 4.52 -18.35 -14.85
N VAL A 690 4.58 -17.28 -14.04
CA VAL A 690 3.84 -17.21 -12.77
C VAL A 690 2.46 -16.61 -13.08
N THR A 691 1.60 -17.43 -13.66
CA THR A 691 0.18 -17.09 -13.81
C THR A 691 -0.47 -17.04 -12.43
N SER A 692 -1.15 -15.91 -12.20
CA SER A 692 -2.00 -15.50 -11.07
C SER A 692 -2.81 -16.59 -10.38
#